data_AF-A0A8J4PWL3-F1
#
_entry.id   AF-A0A8J4PWL3-F1
#
_cell.length_a   1.000
_cell.length_b   1.000
_cell.length_c   1.000
_cell.angle_alpha   90.00
_cell.angle_beta   90.00
_cell.angle_gamma   90.00
#
_symmetry.space_group_name_H-M   'P 1'
#
loop_
_entity.id
_entity.type
_entity.pdbx_description
1 polymer ?
#
loop_
_entity_poly.entity_id
_entity_poly.type
_entity_poly.pdbx_seq_one_letter_code
_entity_poly.pdbx_strand_id
1 'polypeptide(L)'
;MFRVLKNIKLPSSSYSTLQQQQNRFNIVCHNNNNKRFYSSQNELKKTSILDIKKKYKEKIPITMSTAYDYCSSKEVDRAGIDTILVGDSLGMVMLGEKGTTGVTMDQMVHHCKAVLKGSSRCFVVGDMPFGSFESSERDAVQSAMRLVKEGGVDAIKLEGGKKHKDKIRAIVDAGIPVMGHIGLTPQSISALGGFKLQGKTSQEAMDILQDALALQQAGCFAIVLEMVPDAVASLITQSINIPTIGIGAGNGTSGQVLVYHDMLGMYSDFKPKFVKQYCNLSDIIHKNLKDFKSEVESKQFPSTNHSFSMKENELIDFINSLKDQKDSFQSKDFKNIIDNNQIILNSSSKKEDSKKENNNINNNMANEKKQDDIKKDSNNSNSTKSNQASLNLLPNKKVPKIVVIGAGAMGSFFSAKLASKQNSEVWMVSAWKEHVEKINKNGLTLFNINGQQENIKSIKATMDGLDVIKDGYPDLALVLVKSHSTRQAALTAAKLIGGNPNASVLTLQNGVGNREEIESTIHEQGLKNRVWQGVTSNGAIVVAPGLVQHTGHGSTFLASPYLQNDDPNSSIEERQAMEIVNGILNESGVNTQLSYNVDGMVWGKVIVNAAINPLSAVLGVPNGYLVSNQYSKNMMKRIIDEGMGVCRAKGIELPFGQDSEDGFKYAQHVANSTFNNYSSMFQDVARGQPTEINSINGVIVKEGEKLDIGVENNKMIMEMVLSCSSKKKDFIK
;
A
#
# COMPACT_ATOMS: atom_id res chain seq x y z
N MET A 1 35.12 -27.01 -21.60
CA MET A 1 34.35 -27.61 -22.72
C MET A 1 33.97 -26.52 -23.74
N PHE A 2 34.98 -25.79 -24.25
CA PHE A 2 34.82 -24.70 -25.22
C PHE A 2 35.84 -24.93 -26.35
N ARG A 3 35.60 -25.96 -27.17
CA ARG A 3 36.37 -26.23 -28.40
C ARG A 3 35.72 -27.30 -29.30
N VAL A 4 34.41 -27.22 -29.54
CA VAL A 4 33.74 -27.91 -30.65
C VAL A 4 32.57 -27.01 -31.05
N LEU A 5 32.23 -26.96 -32.35
CA LEU A 5 31.27 -26.05 -33.03
C LEU A 5 31.90 -24.88 -33.82
N LYS A 6 33.10 -25.05 -34.35
CA LYS A 6 33.41 -24.58 -35.71
C LYS A 6 33.11 -25.74 -36.66
N ASN A 7 32.23 -25.52 -37.65
CA ASN A 7 31.85 -26.40 -38.78
C ASN A 7 30.44 -26.98 -38.74
N ILE A 8 29.43 -26.11 -38.81
CA ILE A 8 28.17 -26.45 -39.50
C ILE A 8 27.90 -25.34 -40.52
N LYS A 9 28.09 -25.67 -41.81
CA LYS A 9 27.59 -24.89 -42.95
C LYS A 9 26.13 -25.31 -43.18
N LEU A 10 25.21 -24.35 -43.19
CA LEU A 10 23.86 -24.52 -43.73
C LEU A 10 23.67 -23.57 -44.93
N PRO A 11 22.81 -23.92 -45.90
CA PRO A 11 22.84 -23.38 -47.26
C PRO A 11 22.16 -22.02 -47.40
N SER A 12 22.63 -21.27 -48.38
CA SER A 12 22.18 -19.95 -48.80
C SER A 12 20.91 -19.99 -49.67
N SER A 13 19.79 -19.52 -49.13
CA SER A 13 18.62 -18.92 -49.81
C SER A 13 17.58 -18.68 -48.71
N SER A 14 17.11 -17.48 -48.35
CA SER A 14 16.66 -16.36 -49.16
C SER A 14 16.47 -15.14 -48.23
N TYR A 15 17.36 -14.16 -48.29
CA TYR A 15 17.21 -12.85 -47.64
C TYR A 15 16.82 -11.83 -48.70
N SER A 16 15.52 -11.63 -48.93
CA SER A 16 15.03 -10.51 -49.75
C SER A 16 13.53 -10.27 -49.57
N THR A 17 13.05 -9.91 -48.37
CA THR A 17 11.70 -9.31 -48.23
C THR A 17 11.39 -8.55 -46.93
N LEU A 18 12.38 -8.05 -46.18
CA LEU A 18 12.11 -7.26 -44.95
C LEU A 18 13.02 -6.03 -44.77
N GLN A 19 13.48 -5.42 -45.86
CA GLN A 19 14.36 -4.24 -45.83
C GLN A 19 13.86 -3.04 -46.65
N GLN A 20 12.55 -2.95 -46.95
CA GLN A 20 11.98 -1.89 -47.79
C GLN A 20 10.93 -0.98 -47.10
N GLN A 21 10.75 -1.02 -45.78
CA GLN A 21 9.81 -0.10 -45.09
C GLN A 21 10.41 0.76 -43.97
N GLN A 22 11.74 0.88 -43.88
CA GLN A 22 12.41 1.69 -42.84
C GLN A 22 13.19 2.92 -43.34
N ASN A 23 12.92 3.41 -44.55
CA ASN A 23 13.55 4.63 -45.09
C ASN A 23 12.52 5.69 -45.49
N ARG A 24 11.88 6.32 -44.50
CA ARG A 24 11.43 7.72 -44.61
C ARG A 24 11.59 8.36 -43.24
N PHE A 25 12.29 9.50 -43.22
CA PHE A 25 12.66 10.35 -42.08
C PHE A 25 14.03 10.08 -41.43
N ASN A 26 15.09 10.37 -42.19
CA ASN A 26 16.35 10.87 -41.65
C ASN A 26 16.93 11.94 -42.58
N ILE A 27 16.67 13.21 -42.28
CA ILE A 27 17.46 14.41 -42.68
C ILE A 27 17.20 15.38 -41.50
N VAL A 28 18.12 15.73 -40.59
CA VAL A 28 19.45 16.32 -40.74
C VAL A 28 20.28 15.97 -39.49
N CYS A 29 21.52 15.54 -39.68
CA CYS A 29 22.57 15.61 -38.67
C CYS A 29 23.85 16.07 -39.39
N HIS A 30 24.47 17.16 -38.94
CA HIS A 30 25.90 17.44 -39.13
C HIS A 30 26.39 18.31 -37.96
N ASN A 31 27.06 17.69 -36.98
CA ASN A 31 28.52 17.77 -36.80
C ASN A 31 28.95 17.49 -35.34
N ASN A 32 29.81 16.48 -35.24
CA ASN A 32 30.99 16.31 -34.39
C ASN A 32 30.91 16.13 -32.85
N ASN A 33 31.60 15.04 -32.47
CA ASN A 33 32.38 14.76 -31.26
C ASN A 33 31.69 14.02 -30.09
N ASN A 34 31.99 12.72 -30.04
CA ASN A 34 32.20 11.87 -28.85
C ASN A 34 31.50 12.30 -27.56
N LYS A 35 30.24 11.88 -27.38
CA LYS A 35 29.64 11.69 -26.05
C LYS A 35 28.80 10.42 -26.02
N ARG A 36 29.06 9.59 -25.01
CA ARG A 36 28.19 8.49 -24.57
C ARG A 36 26.76 9.03 -24.39
N PHE A 37 25.82 8.52 -25.16
CA PHE A 37 24.40 8.82 -25.02
C PHE A 37 23.80 7.98 -23.88
N TYR A 38 23.75 8.54 -22.67
CA TYR A 38 22.63 8.30 -21.75
C TYR A 38 21.73 9.54 -21.85
N SER A 39 20.60 9.43 -22.54
CA SER A 39 19.55 10.45 -22.46
C SER A 39 18.71 10.20 -21.22
N SER A 40 18.95 11.02 -20.21
CA SER A 40 18.23 11.12 -18.94
C SER A 40 16.80 11.65 -19.13
N GLN A 41 15.80 10.83 -18.79
CA GLN A 41 14.63 11.36 -18.08
C GLN A 41 14.90 11.15 -16.59
N ASN A 42 14.97 12.24 -15.83
CA ASN A 42 15.47 12.32 -14.45
C ASN A 42 14.64 11.46 -13.49
N GLU A 43 15.05 10.21 -13.29
CA GLU A 43 14.84 9.55 -12.01
C GLU A 43 15.72 10.27 -10.98
N LEU A 44 15.07 10.83 -9.97
CA LEU A 44 15.73 11.58 -8.90
C LEU A 44 16.58 10.61 -8.07
N LYS A 45 17.85 10.46 -8.47
CA LYS A 45 18.87 9.66 -7.78
C LYS A 45 19.02 10.13 -6.33
N LYS A 46 19.02 9.19 -5.37
CA LYS A 46 19.32 9.48 -3.96
C LYS A 46 20.68 10.18 -3.83
N THR A 47 20.69 11.33 -3.17
CA THR A 47 21.89 12.08 -2.79
C THR A 47 22.73 11.20 -1.89
N SER A 48 23.98 10.98 -2.28
CA SER A 48 24.96 10.26 -1.47
C SER A 48 25.98 11.21 -0.85
N ILE A 49 26.76 10.71 0.11
CA ILE A 49 27.93 11.42 0.65
C ILE A 49 28.93 11.85 -0.45
N LEU A 50 29.02 11.09 -1.54
CA LEU A 50 29.87 11.43 -2.69
C LEU A 50 29.32 12.63 -3.46
N ASP A 51 27.99 12.72 -3.59
CA ASP A 51 27.34 13.86 -4.23
C ASP A 51 27.52 15.13 -3.38
N ILE A 52 27.45 15.02 -2.05
CA ILE A 52 27.76 16.13 -1.11
C ILE A 52 29.23 16.58 -1.26
N LYS A 53 30.18 15.63 -1.24
CA LYS A 53 31.62 15.93 -1.45
C LYS A 53 31.88 16.53 -2.82
N LYS A 54 31.15 16.10 -3.84
CA LYS A 54 31.22 16.67 -5.20
C LYS A 54 30.76 18.12 -5.21
N LYS A 55 29.58 18.42 -4.63
CA LYS A 55 29.07 19.79 -4.49
C LYS A 55 30.07 20.71 -3.79
N TYR A 56 30.67 20.24 -2.69
CA TYR A 56 31.71 20.97 -1.98
C TYR A 56 32.92 21.30 -2.88
N LYS A 57 33.47 20.32 -3.59
CA LYS A 57 34.58 20.53 -4.53
C LYS A 57 34.25 21.49 -5.67
N GLU A 58 33.01 21.43 -6.16
CA GLU A 58 32.48 22.29 -7.22
C GLU A 58 32.01 23.66 -6.69
N LYS A 59 32.12 23.91 -5.38
CA LYS A 59 31.64 25.13 -4.71
C LYS A 59 30.14 25.41 -4.93
N ILE A 60 29.35 24.35 -5.12
CA ILE A 60 27.90 24.41 -5.20
C ILE A 60 27.35 24.33 -3.76
N PRO A 61 26.56 25.33 -3.31
CA PRO A 61 26.00 25.31 -1.96
C PRO A 61 25.17 24.06 -1.67
N ILE A 62 25.39 23.48 -0.49
CA ILE A 62 24.63 22.33 0.01
C ILE A 62 23.39 22.84 0.75
N THR A 63 22.23 22.33 0.37
CA THR A 63 20.95 22.67 1.00
C THR A 63 20.54 21.61 2.01
N MET A 64 20.25 22.03 3.24
CA MET A 64 19.76 21.15 4.29
C MET A 64 18.53 21.76 4.96
N SER A 65 17.55 20.93 5.29
CA SER A 65 16.40 21.32 6.11
C SER A 65 16.08 20.21 7.08
N THR A 66 15.54 20.54 8.25
CA THR A 66 15.03 19.49 9.13
C THR A 66 13.73 18.91 8.60
N ALA A 67 13.39 17.69 9.02
CA ALA A 67 12.06 17.12 8.87
C ALA A 67 11.88 16.06 9.96
N TYR A 68 10.63 15.81 10.36
CA TYR A 68 10.36 14.98 11.54
C TYR A 68 9.26 13.96 11.31
N ASP A 69 8.57 14.00 10.18
CA ASP A 69 7.48 13.09 9.85
C ASP A 69 7.42 12.80 8.34
N TYR A 70 6.51 11.91 7.95
CA TYR A 70 6.32 11.49 6.57
C TYR A 70 5.91 12.63 5.63
N CYS A 71 5.03 13.53 6.06
CA CYS A 71 4.51 14.61 5.24
C CYS A 71 5.57 15.72 5.05
N SER A 72 6.20 16.17 6.14
CA SER A 72 7.26 17.18 6.06
C SER A 72 8.44 16.70 5.22
N SER A 73 8.90 15.46 5.44
CA SER A 73 10.00 14.88 4.64
C SER A 73 9.68 14.76 3.15
N LYS A 74 8.44 14.42 2.79
CA LYS A 74 7.99 14.33 1.39
C LYS A 74 8.03 15.68 0.68
N GLU A 75 7.63 16.75 1.37
CA GLU A 75 7.67 18.10 0.80
C GLU A 75 9.12 18.60 0.67
N VAL A 76 9.98 18.32 1.66
CA VAL A 76 11.42 18.63 1.58
C VAL A 76 12.11 17.87 0.44
N ASP A 77 11.79 16.58 0.26
CA ASP A 77 12.31 15.75 -0.83
C ASP A 77 11.90 16.30 -2.20
N ARG A 78 10.61 16.64 -2.35
CA ARG A 78 10.02 17.21 -3.58
C ARG A 78 10.62 18.58 -3.93
N ALA A 79 10.99 19.38 -2.94
CA ALA A 79 11.62 20.68 -3.13
C ALA A 79 13.05 20.60 -3.69
N GLY A 80 13.67 19.40 -3.74
CA GLY A 80 15.02 19.23 -4.26
C GLY A 80 16.15 19.52 -3.25
N ILE A 81 15.83 19.60 -1.96
CA ILE A 81 16.82 19.82 -0.87
C ILE A 81 17.83 18.66 -0.80
N ASP A 82 19.12 18.93 -0.65
CA ASP A 82 20.14 17.87 -0.72
C ASP A 82 20.06 16.90 0.45
N THR A 83 19.89 17.45 1.65
CA THR A 83 20.01 16.73 2.93
C THR A 83 18.84 17.01 3.86
N ILE A 84 18.32 15.98 4.51
CA ILE A 84 17.38 16.11 5.62
C ILE A 84 18.13 15.87 6.92
N LEU A 85 17.93 16.74 7.91
CA LEU A 85 18.38 16.52 9.28
C LEU A 85 17.18 16.16 10.17
N VAL A 86 17.14 14.92 10.67
CA VAL A 86 16.25 14.55 11.77
C VAL A 86 16.95 14.94 13.06
N GLY A 87 16.73 16.18 13.48
CA GLY A 87 17.42 16.77 14.63
C GLY A 87 16.67 16.60 15.95
N ASP A 88 17.39 16.63 17.06
CA ASP A 88 16.81 16.64 18.42
C ASP A 88 15.99 17.91 18.73
N SER A 89 16.09 18.95 17.89
CA SER A 89 15.14 20.07 17.79
C SER A 89 13.67 19.63 17.74
N LEU A 90 13.38 18.38 17.35
CA LEU A 90 12.05 17.76 17.47
C LEU A 90 11.47 17.88 18.89
N GLY A 91 12.32 17.88 19.93
CA GLY A 91 11.87 18.04 21.31
C GLY A 91 11.04 19.31 21.47
N MET A 92 11.51 20.42 20.89
CA MET A 92 10.83 21.70 20.98
C MET A 92 9.66 21.80 20.00
N VAL A 93 9.91 21.51 18.71
CA VAL A 93 8.93 21.83 17.65
C VAL A 93 7.88 20.75 17.41
N MET A 94 8.13 19.50 17.84
CA MET A 94 7.18 18.39 17.71
C MET A 94 6.61 17.96 19.05
N LEU A 95 7.43 17.94 20.11
CA LEU A 95 7.04 17.41 21.42
C LEU A 95 6.67 18.52 22.43
N GLY A 96 6.94 19.79 22.13
CA GLY A 96 6.63 20.91 23.01
C GLY A 96 7.52 21.02 24.25
N GLU A 97 8.67 20.35 24.25
CA GLU A 97 9.66 20.42 25.32
C GLU A 97 10.33 21.80 25.37
N LYS A 98 10.86 22.17 26.54
CA LYS A 98 11.55 23.46 26.72
C LYS A 98 12.94 23.52 26.07
N GLY A 99 13.48 22.38 25.65
CA GLY A 99 14.81 22.22 25.05
C GLY A 99 15.00 20.81 24.52
N THR A 100 16.21 20.51 24.03
CA THR A 100 16.49 19.23 23.36
C THR A 100 17.03 18.13 24.27
N THR A 101 17.47 18.47 25.50
CA THR A 101 18.10 17.53 26.45
C THR A 101 17.20 16.35 26.85
N GLY A 102 15.86 16.52 26.79
CA GLY A 102 14.90 15.47 27.14
C GLY A 102 14.65 14.45 26.02
N VAL A 103 15.18 14.67 24.81
CA VAL A 103 14.93 13.80 23.68
C VAL A 103 15.67 12.46 23.85
N THR A 104 14.96 11.36 23.66
CA THR A 104 15.52 10.01 23.82
C THR A 104 15.95 9.38 22.49
N MET A 105 16.80 8.35 22.55
CA MET A 105 17.16 7.58 21.37
C MET A 105 15.95 6.94 20.69
N ASP A 106 14.95 6.49 21.45
CA ASP A 106 13.73 5.88 20.91
C ASP A 106 12.90 6.88 20.10
N GLN A 107 12.81 8.12 20.58
CA GLN A 107 12.16 9.22 19.86
C GLN A 107 12.94 9.54 18.57
N MET A 108 14.27 9.61 18.63
CA MET A 108 15.09 9.80 17.42
C MET A 108 14.86 8.70 16.40
N VAL A 109 14.89 7.42 16.82
CA VAL A 109 14.61 6.26 15.95
C VAL A 109 13.21 6.34 15.34
N HIS A 110 12.19 6.70 16.12
CA HIS A 110 10.81 6.84 15.65
C HIS A 110 10.69 7.90 14.54
N HIS A 111 11.20 9.11 14.78
CA HIS A 111 11.13 10.20 13.81
C HIS A 111 11.98 9.93 12.57
N CYS A 112 13.15 9.31 12.71
CA CYS A 112 13.97 8.87 11.57
C CYS A 112 13.19 7.91 10.66
N LYS A 113 12.54 6.89 11.24
CA LYS A 113 11.69 5.94 10.48
C LYS A 113 10.54 6.65 9.76
N ALA A 114 9.92 7.66 10.38
CA ALA A 114 8.84 8.41 9.76
C ALA A 114 9.35 9.22 8.54
N VAL A 115 10.49 9.88 8.68
CA VAL A 115 11.13 10.69 7.63
C VAL A 115 11.58 9.84 6.43
N LEU A 116 12.18 8.69 6.67
CA LEU A 116 12.65 7.80 5.60
C LEU A 116 11.51 7.18 4.78
N LYS A 117 10.28 7.20 5.28
CA LYS A 117 9.10 6.81 4.48
C LYS A 117 8.71 7.90 3.48
N GLY A 118 8.99 9.17 3.77
CA GLY A 118 8.61 10.31 2.93
C GLY A 118 9.72 10.79 1.99
N SER A 119 10.98 10.57 2.35
CA SER A 119 12.13 10.94 1.51
C SER A 119 12.64 9.77 0.66
N SER A 120 12.81 10.02 -0.63
CA SER A 120 13.34 9.05 -1.60
C SER A 120 14.69 9.48 -2.20
N ARG A 121 14.96 10.79 -2.20
CA ARG A 121 16.12 11.42 -2.82
C ARG A 121 17.09 12.02 -1.80
N CYS A 122 16.65 12.65 -0.73
CA CYS A 122 17.57 13.33 0.20
C CYS A 122 18.56 12.36 0.87
N PHE A 123 19.74 12.89 1.21
CA PHE A 123 20.63 12.24 2.18
C PHE A 123 20.07 12.51 3.58
N VAL A 124 19.85 11.49 4.41
CA VAL A 124 19.20 11.67 5.72
C VAL A 124 20.23 11.52 6.85
N VAL A 125 20.36 12.57 7.66
CA VAL A 125 21.23 12.61 8.84
C VAL A 125 20.37 12.57 10.10
N GLY A 126 20.63 11.65 11.03
CA GLY A 126 19.94 11.57 12.32
C GLY A 126 20.82 12.10 13.47
N ASP A 127 20.24 12.87 14.38
CA ASP A 127 20.97 13.32 15.57
C ASP A 127 21.14 12.22 16.62
N MET A 128 22.33 12.17 17.21
CA MET A 128 22.59 11.47 18.45
C MET A 128 22.12 12.37 19.60
N PRO A 129 21.08 11.97 20.37
CA PRO A 129 20.57 12.81 21.45
C PRO A 129 21.52 12.85 22.64
N PHE A 130 21.35 13.84 23.51
CA PHE A 130 22.14 13.96 24.74
C PHE A 130 22.08 12.67 25.58
N GLY A 131 23.21 12.29 26.16
CA GLY A 131 23.35 11.09 26.99
C GLY A 131 23.53 9.79 26.19
N SER A 132 23.56 9.86 24.86
CA SER A 132 23.72 8.66 24.02
C SER A 132 25.17 8.35 23.64
N PHE A 133 26.12 9.28 23.86
CA PHE A 133 27.51 9.10 23.42
C PHE A 133 28.56 9.58 24.42
N GLU A 134 28.20 10.31 25.46
CA GLU A 134 29.15 11.03 26.32
C GLU A 134 29.92 10.11 27.26
N SER A 135 29.35 8.95 27.61
CA SER A 135 29.88 8.00 28.61
C SER A 135 31.17 7.31 28.16
N SER A 136 31.18 6.69 26.98
CA SER A 136 32.33 5.91 26.49
C SER A 136 32.32 5.78 24.97
N GLU A 137 33.45 5.43 24.37
CA GLU A 137 33.55 5.12 22.93
C GLU A 137 32.63 3.95 22.55
N ARG A 138 32.58 2.92 23.40
CA ARG A 138 31.73 1.75 23.19
C ARG A 138 30.25 2.14 23.11
N ASP A 139 29.77 2.93 24.06
CA ASP A 139 28.36 3.33 24.12
C ASP A 139 28.02 4.24 22.93
N ALA A 140 28.92 5.15 22.58
CA ALA A 140 28.77 6.02 21.41
C ALA A 140 28.62 5.20 20.11
N VAL A 141 29.45 4.17 19.92
CA VAL A 141 29.36 3.25 18.76
C VAL A 141 28.05 2.45 18.79
N GLN A 142 27.64 1.90 19.94
CA GLN A 142 26.40 1.14 20.06
C GLN A 142 25.17 1.99 19.76
N SER A 143 25.09 3.18 20.33
CA SER A 143 24.03 4.16 20.08
C SER A 143 23.98 4.59 18.61
N ALA A 144 25.14 4.82 17.97
CA ALA A 144 25.21 5.19 16.56
C ALA A 144 24.76 4.04 15.66
N MET A 145 25.23 2.81 15.93
CA MET A 145 24.77 1.61 15.22
C MET A 145 23.26 1.42 15.37
N ARG A 146 22.71 1.70 16.55
CA ARG A 146 21.29 1.62 16.81
C ARG A 146 20.51 2.61 15.94
N LEU A 147 20.91 3.88 15.91
CA LEU A 147 20.23 4.90 15.10
C LEU A 147 20.33 4.60 13.60
N VAL A 148 21.46 4.08 13.11
CA VAL A 148 21.61 3.67 11.71
C VAL A 148 20.75 2.44 11.39
N LYS A 149 20.80 1.38 12.21
CA LYS A 149 20.09 0.12 11.94
C LYS A 149 18.59 0.23 12.13
N GLU A 150 18.16 0.79 13.25
CA GLU A 150 16.75 0.93 13.57
C GLU A 150 16.16 2.17 12.90
N GLY A 151 16.85 3.30 12.97
CA GLY A 151 16.38 4.56 12.39
C GLY A 151 16.50 4.60 10.88
N GLY A 152 17.46 3.91 10.27
CA GLY A 152 17.65 3.79 8.81
C GLY A 152 18.37 4.98 8.15
N VAL A 153 18.98 5.86 8.94
CA VAL A 153 19.65 7.09 8.46
C VAL A 153 20.94 6.78 7.70
N ASP A 154 21.31 7.67 6.77
CA ASP A 154 22.53 7.52 5.95
C ASP A 154 23.80 7.95 6.72
N ALA A 155 23.63 8.82 7.71
CA ALA A 155 24.68 9.33 8.58
C ALA A 155 24.10 9.76 9.92
N ILE A 156 25.00 9.98 10.89
CA ILE A 156 24.63 10.54 12.20
C ILE A 156 25.29 11.91 12.41
N LYS A 157 24.63 12.77 13.18
CA LYS A 157 25.20 14.04 13.68
C LYS A 157 25.37 13.97 15.20
N LEU A 158 26.46 14.52 15.71
CA LEU A 158 26.70 14.62 17.15
C LEU A 158 27.44 15.90 17.52
N GLU A 159 27.18 16.37 18.73
CA GLU A 159 27.68 17.65 19.23
C GLU A 159 29.02 17.51 19.95
N GLY A 160 29.88 18.52 19.77
CA GLY A 160 31.14 18.68 20.47
C GLY A 160 32.36 18.52 19.56
N GLY A 161 33.41 19.25 19.92
CA GLY A 161 34.67 19.29 19.18
C GLY A 161 35.73 18.34 19.75
N LYS A 162 36.90 18.88 20.12
CA LYS A 162 38.06 18.12 20.59
C LYS A 162 37.75 17.14 21.73
N LYS A 163 36.82 17.50 22.63
CA LYS A 163 36.40 16.68 23.78
C LYS A 163 35.79 15.33 23.40
N HIS A 164 35.23 15.21 22.20
CA HIS A 164 34.57 13.98 21.74
C HIS A 164 35.26 13.34 20.53
N LYS A 165 36.47 13.82 20.19
CA LYS A 165 37.27 13.35 19.05
C LYS A 165 37.42 11.83 19.01
N ASP A 166 37.76 11.20 20.14
CA ASP A 166 38.05 9.75 20.18
C ASP A 166 36.78 8.91 19.98
N LYS A 167 35.64 9.37 20.52
CA LYS A 167 34.34 8.75 20.31
C LYS A 167 33.88 8.85 18.86
N ILE A 168 34.09 10.01 18.25
CA ILE A 168 33.81 10.24 16.83
C ILE A 168 34.67 9.33 15.98
N ARG A 169 35.97 9.25 16.26
CA ARG A 169 36.88 8.34 15.58
C ARG A 169 36.39 6.90 15.68
N ALA A 170 36.01 6.44 16.87
CA ALA A 170 35.50 5.09 17.06
C ALA A 170 34.23 4.81 16.23
N ILE A 171 33.31 5.77 16.12
CA ILE A 171 32.10 5.64 15.27
C ILE A 171 32.48 5.60 13.77
N VAL A 172 33.40 6.46 13.34
CA VAL A 172 33.87 6.50 11.95
C VAL A 172 34.61 5.21 11.58
N ASP A 173 35.48 4.69 12.45
CA ASP A 173 36.23 3.45 12.25
C ASP A 173 35.29 2.23 12.22
N ALA A 174 34.15 2.31 12.90
CA ALA A 174 33.06 1.32 12.80
C ALA A 174 32.27 1.42 11.48
N GLY A 175 32.61 2.35 10.59
CA GLY A 175 32.03 2.50 9.25
C GLY A 175 30.80 3.41 9.16
N ILE A 176 30.48 4.17 10.22
CA ILE A 176 29.32 5.07 10.25
C ILE A 176 29.75 6.49 9.86
N PRO A 177 29.16 7.11 8.81
CA PRO A 177 29.48 8.50 8.47
C PRO A 177 29.00 9.47 9.56
N VAL A 178 29.90 10.35 10.00
CA VAL A 178 29.63 11.33 11.07
C VAL A 178 29.68 12.76 10.53
N MET A 179 28.65 13.52 10.85
CA MET A 179 28.63 14.98 10.76
C MET A 179 28.88 15.57 12.16
N GLY A 180 29.94 16.35 12.31
CA GLY A 180 30.20 17.02 13.60
C GLY A 180 29.32 18.26 13.78
N HIS A 181 29.15 18.72 15.02
CA HIS A 181 28.46 19.98 15.33
C HIS A 181 29.24 20.77 16.39
N ILE A 182 29.64 22.01 16.05
CA ILE A 182 30.40 22.93 16.92
C ILE A 182 29.87 24.37 16.80
N GLY A 183 30.34 25.24 17.69
CA GLY A 183 29.73 26.54 17.93
C GLY A 183 28.77 26.43 19.11
N LEU A 184 27.57 26.96 18.98
CA LEU A 184 26.52 26.71 19.97
C LEU A 184 26.05 25.26 19.87
N THR A 185 26.11 24.52 20.96
CA THR A 185 25.68 23.11 21.04
C THR A 185 24.50 23.02 22.01
N PRO A 186 23.24 22.99 21.51
CA PRO A 186 22.04 23.02 22.34
C PRO A 186 21.98 21.96 23.45
N GLN A 187 22.60 20.80 23.27
CA GLN A 187 22.63 19.75 24.30
C GLN A 187 23.44 20.17 25.54
N SER A 188 24.35 21.14 25.38
CA SER A 188 25.18 21.71 26.45
C SER A 188 24.73 23.12 26.88
N ILE A 189 23.48 23.51 26.60
CA ILE A 189 23.02 24.88 26.80
C ILE A 189 23.12 25.39 28.25
N SER A 190 22.95 24.50 29.24
CA SER A 190 23.11 24.84 30.66
C SER A 190 24.55 25.24 31.00
N ALA A 191 25.54 24.60 30.36
CA ALA A 191 26.95 24.95 30.53
C ALA A 191 27.32 26.25 29.80
N LEU A 192 26.66 26.53 28.66
CA LEU A 192 26.88 27.73 27.85
C LEU A 192 26.09 28.96 28.34
N GLY A 193 25.19 28.77 29.31
CA GLY A 193 24.39 29.84 29.90
C GLY A 193 23.37 30.45 28.91
N GLY A 194 22.74 29.60 28.09
CA GLY A 194 21.69 29.97 27.14
C GLY A 194 22.13 30.00 25.67
N PHE A 195 21.19 30.36 24.77
CA PHE A 195 21.42 30.51 23.33
C PHE A 195 22.25 31.76 23.01
N LYS A 196 23.58 31.66 23.18
CA LYS A 196 24.52 32.77 22.98
C LYS A 196 25.42 32.53 21.77
N LEU A 197 25.70 33.60 21.03
CA LEU A 197 26.69 33.61 19.95
C LEU A 197 28.08 33.22 20.49
N GLN A 198 28.73 32.25 19.84
CA GLN A 198 30.06 31.72 20.19
C GLN A 198 31.15 32.31 19.29
N GLY A 199 32.41 32.35 19.72
CA GLY A 199 33.51 32.83 18.87
C GLY A 199 33.60 34.35 18.76
N LYS A 200 33.16 35.09 19.79
CA LYS A 200 33.16 36.56 19.80
C LYS A 200 34.57 37.13 20.01
N THR A 201 35.41 36.39 20.71
CA THR A 201 36.81 36.77 20.95
C THR A 201 37.73 35.96 20.05
N SER A 202 38.93 36.47 19.78
CA SER A 202 39.94 35.75 18.98
C SER A 202 40.28 34.38 19.58
N GLN A 203 40.26 34.26 20.91
CA GLN A 203 40.55 33.01 21.60
C GLN A 203 39.43 31.98 21.37
N GLU A 204 38.16 32.37 21.58
CA GLU A 204 37.01 31.51 21.31
C GLU A 204 36.95 31.09 19.84
N ALA A 205 37.20 32.01 18.91
CA ALA A 205 37.25 31.70 17.48
C ALA A 205 38.35 30.68 17.15
N MET A 206 39.51 30.80 17.79
CA MET A 206 40.60 29.83 17.65
C MET A 206 40.22 28.46 18.23
N ASP A 207 39.53 28.42 19.37
CA ASP A 207 39.05 27.17 19.96
C ASP A 207 38.07 26.44 19.03
N ILE A 208 37.14 27.16 18.39
CA ILE A 208 36.21 26.57 17.39
C ILE A 208 36.98 26.07 16.17
N LEU A 209 38.01 26.78 15.69
CA LEU A 209 38.86 26.29 14.59
C LEU A 209 39.61 25.01 14.99
N GLN A 210 40.15 24.94 16.20
CA GLN A 210 40.80 23.72 16.71
C GLN A 210 39.81 22.56 16.80
N ASP A 211 38.59 22.81 17.25
CA ASP A 211 37.52 21.83 17.26
C ASP A 211 37.18 21.34 15.85
N ALA A 212 37.06 22.25 14.87
CA ALA A 212 36.83 21.88 13.47
C ALA A 212 37.94 21.00 12.89
N LEU A 213 39.20 21.34 13.17
CA LEU A 213 40.36 20.56 12.76
C LEU A 213 40.38 19.18 13.44
N ALA A 214 40.04 19.11 14.73
CA ALA A 214 39.96 17.85 15.48
C ALA A 214 38.88 16.93 14.90
N LEU A 215 37.71 17.47 14.56
CA LEU A 215 36.61 16.74 13.92
C LEU A 215 36.97 16.23 12.53
N GLN A 216 37.60 17.07 11.71
CA GLN A 216 38.13 16.64 10.41
C GLN A 216 39.14 15.50 10.60
N GLN A 217 40.08 15.65 11.54
CA GLN A 217 41.06 14.61 11.81
C GLN A 217 40.37 13.32 12.20
N ALA A 218 39.36 13.35 13.08
CA ALA A 218 38.57 12.19 13.51
C ALA A 218 37.79 11.49 12.39
N GLY A 219 37.65 12.14 11.23
CA GLY A 219 37.04 11.56 10.04
C GLY A 219 35.60 11.98 9.77
N CYS A 220 35.12 13.05 10.41
CA CYS A 220 33.84 13.65 10.04
C CYS A 220 33.82 14.02 8.55
N PHE A 221 32.70 13.80 7.87
CA PHE A 221 32.57 14.14 6.46
C PHE A 221 32.05 15.56 6.22
N ALA A 222 31.44 16.17 7.23
CA ALA A 222 30.91 17.53 7.25
C ALA A 222 30.83 18.04 8.69
N ILE A 223 30.71 19.36 8.87
CA ILE A 223 30.57 19.99 10.19
C ILE A 223 29.46 21.04 10.14
N VAL A 224 28.51 20.99 11.09
CA VAL A 224 27.58 22.08 11.36
C VAL A 224 28.27 23.16 12.20
N LEU A 225 28.16 24.42 11.79
CA LEU A 225 28.56 25.60 12.54
C LEU A 225 27.31 26.38 12.95
N GLU A 226 27.01 26.41 14.25
CA GLU A 226 25.83 27.09 14.79
C GLU A 226 26.19 28.34 15.60
N MET A 227 25.52 29.45 15.28
CA MET A 227 25.68 30.74 15.97
C MET A 227 27.14 31.18 16.16
N VAL A 228 27.87 31.27 15.05
CA VAL A 228 29.27 31.75 14.96
C VAL A 228 29.34 33.01 14.09
N PRO A 229 30.15 34.03 14.40
CA PRO A 229 30.33 35.19 13.52
C PRO A 229 30.68 34.79 12.08
N ASP A 230 30.06 35.46 11.10
CA ASP A 230 30.23 35.20 9.66
C ASP A 230 31.70 35.15 9.22
N ALA A 231 32.52 36.10 9.67
CA ALA A 231 33.95 36.13 9.36
C ALA A 231 34.70 34.90 9.92
N VAL A 232 34.35 34.45 11.13
CA VAL A 232 34.96 33.28 11.77
C VAL A 232 34.55 32.00 11.05
N ALA A 233 33.26 31.82 10.76
CA ALA A 233 32.75 30.66 10.03
C ALA A 233 33.33 30.57 8.61
N SER A 234 33.49 31.71 7.93
CA SER A 234 34.13 31.80 6.61
C SER A 234 35.60 31.34 6.67
N LEU A 235 36.37 31.83 7.64
CA LEU A 235 37.77 31.43 7.82
C LEU A 235 37.92 29.96 8.19
N ILE A 236 37.06 29.43 9.06
CA ILE A 236 37.03 28.00 9.39
C ILE A 236 36.76 27.16 8.15
N THR A 237 35.76 27.55 7.35
CA THR A 237 35.40 26.84 6.11
C THR A 237 36.55 26.80 5.11
N GLN A 238 37.35 27.86 5.04
CA GLN A 238 38.55 27.93 4.18
C GLN A 238 39.75 27.15 4.75
N SER A 239 39.77 26.91 6.06
CA SER A 239 40.90 26.27 6.76
C SER A 239 40.79 24.74 6.81
N ILE A 240 39.63 24.18 6.46
CA ILE A 240 39.37 22.73 6.47
C ILE A 240 38.97 22.23 5.07
N ASN A 241 39.11 20.92 4.85
CA ASN A 241 38.92 20.20 3.59
C ASN A 241 37.59 19.43 3.51
N ILE A 242 36.68 19.67 4.45
CA ILE A 242 35.34 19.07 4.49
C ILE A 242 34.27 20.17 4.53
N PRO A 243 33.08 19.95 3.96
CA PRO A 243 32.03 20.95 3.93
C PRO A 243 31.57 21.38 5.32
N THR A 244 31.32 22.69 5.46
CA THR A 244 30.66 23.29 6.61
C THR A 244 29.20 23.62 6.28
N ILE A 245 28.27 23.34 7.20
CA ILE A 245 26.85 23.67 7.08
C ILE A 245 26.52 24.73 8.14
N GLY A 246 26.14 25.92 7.71
CA GLY A 246 25.87 27.04 8.62
C GLY A 246 24.43 27.09 9.10
N ILE A 247 24.23 27.47 10.36
CA ILE A 247 22.95 27.94 10.89
C ILE A 247 23.22 29.13 11.83
N GLY A 248 22.84 30.33 11.38
CA GLY A 248 23.28 31.56 12.05
C GLY A 248 24.80 31.77 12.00
N ALA A 249 25.47 31.24 10.99
CA ALA A 249 26.92 31.32 10.79
C ALA A 249 27.34 32.12 9.53
N GLY A 250 26.44 32.96 9.00
CA GLY A 250 26.67 33.70 7.77
C GLY A 250 26.64 32.82 6.51
N ASN A 251 26.96 33.39 5.35
CA ASN A 251 26.85 32.71 4.05
C ASN A 251 28.20 32.20 3.50
N GLY A 252 29.30 32.38 4.23
CA GLY A 252 30.62 31.88 3.85
C GLY A 252 30.86 30.38 4.11
N THR A 253 29.88 29.67 4.67
CA THR A 253 29.91 28.20 4.82
C THR A 253 29.62 27.48 3.49
N SER A 254 29.91 26.18 3.42
CA SER A 254 29.69 25.37 2.22
C SER A 254 28.21 25.06 1.93
N GLY A 255 27.35 25.24 2.92
CA GLY A 255 25.90 25.02 2.84
C GLY A 255 25.19 25.64 4.03
N GLN A 256 23.87 25.47 4.07
CA GLN A 256 23.00 26.04 5.10
C GLN A 256 21.97 25.02 5.58
N VAL A 257 21.61 25.11 6.87
CA VAL A 257 20.49 24.38 7.47
C VAL A 257 19.56 25.31 8.21
N LEU A 258 18.25 25.06 8.13
CA LEU A 258 17.23 25.68 8.98
C LEU A 258 16.25 24.62 9.49
N VAL A 259 15.70 24.89 10.67
CA VAL A 259 14.57 24.13 11.21
C VAL A 259 13.33 24.41 10.34
N TYR A 260 12.69 23.34 9.85
CA TYR A 260 11.52 23.41 8.96
C TYR A 260 10.40 24.30 9.51
N HIS A 261 10.05 24.11 10.79
CA HIS A 261 9.01 24.87 11.46
C HIS A 261 9.34 26.36 11.58
N ASP A 262 10.58 26.70 11.87
CA ASP A 262 11.03 28.09 11.95
C ASP A 262 11.00 28.76 10.57
N MET A 263 11.49 28.05 9.55
CA MET A 263 11.54 28.51 8.16
C MET A 263 10.15 28.77 7.57
N LEU A 264 9.14 27.99 7.97
CA LEU A 264 7.75 28.12 7.52
C LEU A 264 6.85 28.92 8.48
N GLY A 265 7.39 29.42 9.59
CA GLY A 265 6.62 30.17 10.58
C GLY A 265 5.49 29.36 11.20
N MET A 266 5.73 28.08 11.48
CA MET A 266 4.82 27.20 12.22
C MET A 266 5.03 27.28 13.72
N TYR A 267 6.27 27.52 14.16
CA TYR A 267 6.59 27.71 15.57
C TYR A 267 6.42 29.19 15.92
N SER A 268 5.39 29.51 16.70
CA SER A 268 4.98 30.89 17.03
C SER A 268 5.63 31.45 18.28
N ASP A 269 6.15 30.59 19.16
CA ASP A 269 6.57 30.98 20.51
C ASP A 269 7.89 31.76 20.51
N PHE A 270 8.75 31.49 19.53
CA PHE A 270 10.05 32.14 19.41
C PHE A 270 10.55 32.13 17.97
N LYS A 271 11.15 33.25 17.53
CA LYS A 271 11.84 33.35 16.24
C LYS A 271 13.31 33.67 16.46
N PRO A 272 14.24 32.75 16.16
CA PRO A 272 15.67 33.04 16.22
C PRO A 272 16.03 34.15 15.21
N LYS A 273 16.94 35.05 15.61
CA LYS A 273 17.34 36.22 14.79
C LYS A 273 17.89 35.84 13.40
N PHE A 274 18.52 34.68 13.28
CA PHE A 274 19.13 34.20 12.04
C PHE A 274 18.13 33.53 11.08
N VAL A 275 16.89 33.28 11.50
CA VAL A 275 15.90 32.61 10.67
C VAL A 275 15.24 33.59 9.70
N LYS A 276 15.29 33.26 8.42
CA LYS A 276 14.38 33.80 7.41
C LYS A 276 13.12 32.94 7.35
N GLN A 277 11.97 33.55 7.63
CA GLN A 277 10.67 32.94 7.38
C GLN A 277 10.27 33.17 5.92
N TYR A 278 9.94 32.09 5.22
CA TYR A 278 9.45 32.13 3.84
C TYR A 278 7.93 32.26 3.79
N CYS A 279 7.23 31.89 4.87
CA CYS A 279 5.82 32.17 5.11
C CYS A 279 5.54 32.24 6.63
N ASN A 280 4.32 32.65 6.99
CA ASN A 280 3.78 32.51 8.35
C ASN A 280 2.61 31.51 8.31
N LEU A 281 2.93 30.22 8.35
CA LEU A 281 1.94 29.18 8.19
C LEU A 281 1.01 29.06 9.41
N SER A 282 1.48 29.44 10.61
CA SER A 282 0.66 29.46 11.82
C SER A 282 -0.60 30.34 11.65
N ASP A 283 -0.45 31.56 11.12
CA ASP A 283 -1.57 32.47 10.90
C ASP A 283 -2.56 31.92 9.87
N ILE A 284 -2.05 31.27 8.81
CA ILE A 284 -2.88 30.65 7.76
C ILE A 284 -3.68 29.48 8.34
N ILE A 285 -3.03 28.62 9.13
CA ILE A 285 -3.69 27.50 9.81
C ILE A 285 -4.77 28.03 10.75
N HIS A 286 -4.44 29.00 11.60
CA HIS A 286 -5.40 29.58 12.56
C HIS A 286 -6.60 30.22 11.87
N LYS A 287 -6.37 30.97 10.78
CA LYS A 287 -7.44 31.54 9.97
C LYS A 287 -8.34 30.45 9.40
N ASN A 288 -7.79 29.43 8.74
CA ASN A 288 -8.59 28.37 8.13
C ASN A 288 -9.39 27.56 9.16
N LEU A 289 -8.85 27.37 10.37
CA LEU A 289 -9.59 26.74 11.47
C LEU A 289 -10.74 27.62 11.97
N LYS A 290 -10.56 28.95 12.02
CA LYS A 290 -11.65 29.89 12.32
C LYS A 290 -12.71 29.92 11.24
N ASP A 291 -12.30 29.90 9.98
CA ASP A 291 -13.22 29.88 8.84
C ASP A 291 -14.06 28.58 8.87
N PHE A 292 -13.43 27.42 9.06
CA PHE A 292 -14.14 26.15 9.26
C PHE A 292 -15.14 26.20 10.43
N LYS A 293 -14.71 26.72 11.59
CA LYS A 293 -15.59 26.91 12.75
C LYS A 293 -16.79 27.79 12.39
N SER A 294 -16.56 28.92 11.74
CA SER A 294 -17.60 29.86 11.35
C SER A 294 -18.57 29.25 10.33
N GLU A 295 -18.08 28.49 9.35
CA GLU A 295 -18.91 27.79 8.37
C GLU A 295 -19.77 26.70 9.02
N VAL A 296 -19.25 25.98 10.01
CA VAL A 296 -20.01 24.99 10.78
C VAL A 296 -21.08 25.67 11.66
N GLU A 297 -20.72 26.71 12.40
CA GLU A 297 -21.65 27.43 13.29
C GLU A 297 -22.77 28.13 12.50
N SER A 298 -22.47 28.67 11.33
CA SER A 298 -23.45 29.27 10.41
C SER A 298 -24.19 28.24 9.54
N LYS A 299 -23.84 26.95 9.64
CA LYS A 299 -24.33 25.85 8.78
C LYS A 299 -24.11 26.07 7.28
N GLN A 300 -23.10 26.86 6.89
CA GLN A 300 -22.63 26.93 5.51
C GLN A 300 -21.86 25.66 5.12
N PHE A 301 -21.20 25.04 6.08
CA PHE A 301 -20.56 23.73 5.93
C PHE A 301 -21.25 22.66 6.81
N PRO A 302 -21.55 21.47 6.24
CA PRO A 302 -21.37 21.11 4.83
C PRO A 302 -22.39 21.83 3.95
N SER A 303 -21.95 22.26 2.77
CA SER A 303 -22.85 22.72 1.72
C SER A 303 -23.45 21.53 0.97
N THR A 304 -24.35 21.77 0.02
CA THR A 304 -24.93 20.70 -0.83
C THR A 304 -23.88 19.93 -1.62
N ASN A 305 -22.77 20.54 -2.02
CA ASN A 305 -21.67 19.87 -2.73
C ASN A 305 -20.86 18.92 -1.82
N HIS A 306 -20.96 19.12 -0.50
CA HIS A 306 -20.33 18.30 0.53
C HIS A 306 -21.37 17.47 1.29
N SER A 307 -22.59 17.40 0.78
CA SER A 307 -23.71 16.67 1.35
C SER A 307 -24.29 15.73 0.31
N PHE A 308 -24.94 14.67 0.76
CA PHE A 308 -25.64 13.74 -0.12
C PHE A 308 -27.15 13.97 -0.01
N SER A 309 -27.88 13.86 -1.12
CA SER A 309 -29.34 14.02 -1.16
C SER A 309 -30.05 12.67 -1.21
N MET A 310 -31.28 12.64 -0.69
CA MET A 310 -32.26 11.56 -0.90
C MET A 310 -33.12 11.89 -2.12
N LYS A 311 -33.59 10.86 -2.86
CA LYS A 311 -34.58 11.06 -3.93
C LYS A 311 -35.87 11.61 -3.33
N GLU A 312 -36.52 12.52 -4.03
CA GLU A 312 -37.65 13.28 -3.49
C GLU A 312 -38.85 12.39 -3.12
N ASN A 313 -39.13 11.35 -3.91
CA ASN A 313 -40.17 10.36 -3.61
C ASN A 313 -39.86 9.56 -2.34
N GLU A 314 -38.62 9.09 -2.18
CA GLU A 314 -38.18 8.38 -0.97
C GLU A 314 -38.21 9.29 0.25
N LEU A 315 -37.88 10.58 0.08
CA LEU A 315 -37.98 11.58 1.15
C LEU A 315 -39.45 11.79 1.58
N ILE A 316 -40.38 11.81 0.63
CA ILE A 316 -41.82 11.89 0.91
C ILE A 316 -42.31 10.64 1.64
N ASP A 317 -41.92 9.46 1.17
CA ASP A 317 -42.30 8.18 1.81
C ASP A 317 -41.71 8.05 3.22
N PHE A 318 -40.48 8.51 3.42
CA PHE A 318 -39.87 8.63 4.74
C PHE A 318 -40.64 9.59 5.65
N ILE A 319 -41.00 10.78 5.17
CA ILE A 319 -41.79 11.76 5.93
C ILE A 319 -43.18 11.20 6.28
N ASN A 320 -43.81 10.46 5.37
CA ASN A 320 -45.12 9.84 5.62
C ASN A 320 -45.01 8.70 6.64
N SER A 321 -43.98 7.85 6.53
CA SER A 321 -43.69 6.80 7.51
C SER A 321 -43.45 7.38 8.91
N LEU A 322 -42.81 8.55 9.02
CA LEU A 322 -42.66 9.26 10.29
C LEU A 322 -43.99 9.79 10.86
N LYS A 323 -44.94 10.19 10.00
CA LYS A 323 -46.27 10.65 10.44
C LYS A 323 -47.14 9.50 10.92
N ASP A 324 -47.06 8.34 10.28
CA ASP A 324 -47.85 7.16 10.67
C ASP A 324 -47.38 6.55 12.00
N GLN A 325 -46.14 6.83 12.41
CA GLN A 325 -45.60 6.44 13.71
C GLN A 325 -45.89 7.46 14.85
N LYS A 326 -46.74 8.48 14.61
CA LYS A 326 -47.07 9.54 15.60
C LYS A 326 -47.49 9.04 16.97
N ASP A 327 -48.17 7.89 17.03
CA ASP A 327 -48.70 7.33 18.28
C ASP A 327 -47.65 6.52 19.07
N SER A 328 -46.51 6.19 18.46
CA SER A 328 -45.43 5.41 19.09
C SER A 328 -44.33 6.25 19.74
N PHE A 329 -44.19 7.53 19.35
CA PHE A 329 -43.20 8.45 19.91
C PHE A 329 -43.87 9.46 20.84
N GLN A 330 -43.95 9.13 22.14
CA GLN A 330 -44.38 10.08 23.17
C GLN A 330 -43.26 11.10 23.46
N SER A 331 -43.12 12.15 22.64
CA SER A 331 -42.40 13.35 23.06
C SER A 331 -42.92 14.61 22.38
N LYS A 332 -42.94 15.73 23.12
CA LYS A 332 -43.30 17.07 22.60
C LYS A 332 -42.40 17.52 21.44
N ASP A 333 -41.22 16.93 21.29
CA ASP A 333 -40.24 17.27 20.25
C ASP A 333 -40.63 16.74 18.86
N PHE A 334 -41.37 15.63 18.78
CA PHE A 334 -41.80 15.06 17.50
C PHE A 334 -42.82 15.92 16.75
N LYS A 335 -43.65 16.67 17.47
CA LYS A 335 -44.64 17.59 16.89
C LYS A 335 -43.94 18.77 16.19
N ASN A 336 -42.90 19.33 16.81
CA ASN A 336 -42.07 20.39 16.23
C ASN A 336 -41.30 19.94 14.98
N ILE A 337 -40.89 18.67 14.92
CA ILE A 337 -40.20 18.11 13.73
C ILE A 337 -41.15 18.05 12.54
N ILE A 338 -42.41 17.64 12.74
CA ILE A 338 -43.39 17.52 11.67
C ILE A 338 -43.86 18.90 11.19
N ASP A 339 -44.08 19.85 12.11
CA ASP A 339 -44.55 21.20 11.77
C ASP A 339 -43.47 22.02 11.04
N ASN A 340 -42.19 21.89 11.41
CA ASN A 340 -41.09 22.52 10.67
C ASN A 340 -40.86 21.90 9.27
N ASN A 341 -41.15 20.62 9.08
CA ASN A 341 -41.00 19.93 7.80
C ASN A 341 -42.16 20.19 6.80
N GLN A 342 -43.32 20.69 7.25
CA GLN A 342 -44.36 21.18 6.34
C GLN A 342 -43.90 22.40 5.52
N ILE A 343 -42.96 23.20 6.04
CA ILE A 343 -42.38 24.35 5.34
C ILE A 343 -41.50 23.89 4.15
N ILE A 344 -40.83 22.74 4.28
CA ILE A 344 -39.99 22.15 3.23
C ILE A 344 -40.83 21.61 2.07
N LEU A 345 -42.00 21.03 2.38
CA LEU A 345 -42.94 20.54 1.37
C LEU A 345 -43.66 21.70 0.64
N ASN A 346 -44.03 22.77 1.36
CA ASN A 346 -44.73 23.93 0.78
C ASN A 346 -43.84 24.89 -0.03
N SER A 347 -42.51 24.83 0.13
CA SER A 347 -41.56 25.61 -0.67
C SER A 347 -41.20 24.92 -2.00
N SER A 348 -41.41 23.61 -2.08
CA SER A 348 -41.16 22.79 -3.29
C SER A 348 -42.34 22.87 -4.28
N SER A 349 -43.58 22.92 -3.79
CA SER A 349 -44.78 23.08 -4.61
C SER A 349 -44.87 24.46 -5.31
N LYS A 350 -44.34 25.54 -4.71
CA LYS A 350 -44.29 26.87 -5.36
C LYS A 350 -43.28 26.97 -6.53
N LYS A 351 -42.30 26.05 -6.62
CA LYS A 351 -41.34 26.02 -7.75
C LYS A 351 -41.86 25.26 -8.97
N GLU A 352 -42.89 24.41 -8.81
CA GLU A 352 -43.50 23.71 -9.94
C GLU A 352 -44.53 24.56 -10.69
N ASP A 353 -45.27 25.43 -9.99
CA ASP A 353 -46.26 26.31 -10.63
C ASP A 353 -45.62 27.38 -11.52
N SER A 354 -44.43 27.88 -11.16
CA SER A 354 -43.68 28.86 -11.98
C SER A 354 -43.00 28.26 -13.22
N LYS A 355 -42.89 26.92 -13.32
CA LYS A 355 -42.36 26.23 -14.50
C LYS A 355 -43.43 25.78 -15.50
N LYS A 356 -44.69 25.64 -15.07
CA LYS A 356 -45.80 25.24 -15.95
C LYS A 356 -46.34 26.38 -16.82
N GLU A 357 -46.26 27.64 -16.37
CA GLU A 357 -46.71 28.78 -17.19
C GLU A 357 -45.78 29.11 -18.36
N ASN A 358 -44.48 28.80 -18.27
CA ASN A 358 -43.52 29.11 -19.34
C ASN A 358 -43.49 28.10 -20.51
N ASN A 359 -44.10 26.91 -20.36
CA ASN A 359 -44.05 25.86 -21.39
C ASN A 359 -45.26 25.84 -22.33
N ASN A 360 -46.29 26.67 -22.12
CA ASN A 360 -47.51 26.69 -22.92
C ASN A 360 -47.49 27.66 -24.13
N ILE A 361 -46.37 28.33 -24.42
CA ILE A 361 -46.29 29.30 -25.54
C ILE A 361 -45.67 28.69 -26.82
N ASN A 362 -45.00 27.54 -26.76
CA ASN A 362 -44.08 27.14 -27.85
C ASN A 362 -44.38 25.88 -28.65
N ASN A 363 -45.59 25.32 -28.63
CA ASN A 363 -45.92 24.18 -29.51
C ASN A 363 -47.25 24.35 -30.23
N ASN A 364 -47.27 25.33 -31.14
CA ASN A 364 -48.12 25.31 -32.33
C ASN A 364 -47.19 25.15 -33.54
N MET A 365 -46.90 23.90 -33.94
CA MET A 365 -46.54 23.54 -35.32
C MET A 365 -46.33 22.02 -35.44
N ALA A 366 -46.82 21.48 -36.56
CA ALA A 366 -46.55 20.16 -37.13
C ALA A 366 -47.42 18.96 -36.68
N ASN A 367 -48.63 18.99 -37.25
CA ASN A 367 -49.49 17.92 -37.76
C ASN A 367 -48.87 16.57 -38.20
N GLU A 368 -49.77 15.57 -38.12
CA GLU A 368 -50.02 14.46 -39.08
C GLU A 368 -49.11 13.21 -39.11
N LYS A 369 -49.61 12.01 -38.72
CA LYS A 369 -50.43 11.09 -39.55
C LYS A 369 -50.52 9.64 -39.01
N LYS A 370 -51.71 9.05 -39.18
CA LYS A 370 -52.14 7.63 -39.37
C LYS A 370 -51.99 6.63 -38.20
N GLN A 371 -53.01 5.96 -37.62
CA GLN A 371 -54.22 5.18 -38.02
C GLN A 371 -53.98 3.66 -38.28
N ASP A 372 -54.90 2.87 -37.70
CA ASP A 372 -55.36 1.47 -37.95
C ASP A 372 -54.48 0.31 -37.39
N ASP A 373 -54.96 -0.86 -36.92
CA ASP A 373 -56.27 -1.50 -36.61
C ASP A 373 -55.95 -2.82 -35.84
N ILE A 374 -56.59 -3.19 -34.71
CA ILE A 374 -57.72 -4.13 -34.49
C ILE A 374 -57.49 -5.68 -34.67
N LYS A 375 -57.96 -6.43 -33.64
CA LYS A 375 -58.41 -7.87 -33.51
C LYS A 375 -57.35 -8.95 -33.20
N LYS A 376 -57.41 -9.57 -32.01
CA LYS A 376 -58.25 -10.72 -31.53
C LYS A 376 -57.78 -12.08 -32.09
N ASP A 377 -57.36 -12.99 -31.21
CA ASP A 377 -58.14 -14.20 -30.93
C ASP A 377 -57.62 -14.99 -29.72
N SER A 378 -58.60 -15.49 -28.98
CA SER A 378 -58.55 -16.44 -27.88
C SER A 378 -58.64 -17.87 -28.40
N ASN A 379 -57.99 -18.84 -27.74
CA ASN A 379 -58.65 -20.09 -27.35
C ASN A 379 -57.84 -20.95 -26.37
N ASN A 380 -58.56 -21.38 -25.33
CA ASN A 380 -58.23 -22.39 -24.33
C ASN A 380 -58.19 -23.80 -24.92
N SER A 381 -57.41 -24.71 -24.32
CA SER A 381 -57.94 -26.02 -23.92
C SER A 381 -57.11 -26.67 -22.80
N ASN A 382 -57.83 -27.21 -21.83
CA ASN A 382 -57.39 -27.91 -20.61
C ASN A 382 -56.95 -29.35 -20.91
N SER A 383 -56.06 -29.93 -20.08
CA SER A 383 -56.34 -31.18 -19.33
C SER A 383 -55.19 -31.68 -18.43
N THR A 384 -55.47 -31.61 -17.12
CA THR A 384 -55.33 -32.67 -16.09
C THR A 384 -53.96 -33.16 -15.56
N LYS A 385 -53.68 -32.65 -14.35
CA LYS A 385 -53.13 -33.26 -13.10
C LYS A 385 -52.51 -34.67 -13.14
N SER A 386 -51.30 -34.76 -12.56
CA SER A 386 -50.94 -35.78 -11.57
C SER A 386 -50.03 -35.18 -10.49
N ASN A 387 -50.46 -35.25 -9.23
CA ASN A 387 -49.73 -34.84 -8.04
C ASN A 387 -48.52 -35.76 -7.78
N GLN A 388 -47.32 -35.20 -7.62
CA GLN A 388 -46.30 -35.72 -6.72
C GLN A 388 -45.70 -34.53 -5.95
N ALA A 389 -45.79 -34.61 -4.63
CA ALA A 389 -45.50 -33.55 -3.70
C ALA A 389 -44.00 -33.22 -3.67
N SER A 390 -43.62 -32.10 -4.26
CA SER A 390 -42.34 -31.42 -4.02
C SER A 390 -42.48 -30.58 -2.75
N LEU A 391 -41.71 -30.90 -1.71
CA LEU A 391 -41.47 -29.99 -0.58
C LEU A 391 -40.77 -28.73 -1.11
N ASN A 392 -41.56 -27.69 -1.40
CA ASN A 392 -41.07 -26.35 -1.70
C ASN A 392 -40.66 -25.66 -0.40
N LEU A 393 -39.34 -25.54 -0.16
CA LEU A 393 -38.77 -24.80 0.96
C LEU A 393 -37.81 -23.67 0.51
N LEU A 394 -38.14 -23.00 -0.59
CA LEU A 394 -37.62 -21.66 -0.88
C LEU A 394 -38.78 -20.76 -1.30
N PRO A 395 -39.40 -20.00 -0.37
CA PRO A 395 -40.32 -18.95 -0.76
C PRO A 395 -39.51 -17.83 -1.41
N ASN A 396 -39.68 -17.66 -2.72
CA ASN A 396 -39.14 -16.62 -3.61
C ASN A 396 -37.62 -16.64 -3.86
N LYS A 397 -37.22 -17.01 -5.09
CA LYS A 397 -35.86 -16.83 -5.65
C LYS A 397 -35.46 -15.34 -5.63
N LYS A 398 -34.85 -14.88 -4.55
CA LYS A 398 -34.09 -13.63 -4.55
C LYS A 398 -32.71 -13.92 -5.15
N VAL A 399 -32.30 -13.16 -6.14
CA VAL A 399 -30.95 -13.25 -6.72
C VAL A 399 -29.93 -12.92 -5.62
N PRO A 400 -28.96 -13.80 -5.31
CA PRO A 400 -28.01 -13.57 -4.22
C PRO A 400 -27.16 -12.34 -4.50
N LYS A 401 -26.98 -11.51 -3.48
CA LYS A 401 -26.15 -10.31 -3.56
C LYS A 401 -24.77 -10.61 -3.01
N ILE A 402 -23.76 -10.52 -3.88
CA ILE A 402 -22.39 -10.91 -3.59
C ILE A 402 -21.49 -9.69 -3.71
N VAL A 403 -20.69 -9.43 -2.68
CA VAL A 403 -19.68 -8.38 -2.71
C VAL A 403 -18.28 -8.97 -2.75
N VAL A 404 -17.44 -8.45 -3.64
CA VAL A 404 -16.04 -8.82 -3.79
C VAL A 404 -15.17 -7.66 -3.33
N ILE A 405 -14.46 -7.86 -2.21
CA ILE A 405 -13.58 -6.88 -1.59
C ILE A 405 -12.16 -7.11 -2.09
N GLY A 406 -11.68 -6.18 -2.90
CA GLY A 406 -10.39 -6.25 -3.59
C GLY A 406 -10.56 -6.53 -5.08
N ALA A 407 -10.34 -5.51 -5.93
CA ALA A 407 -10.44 -5.63 -7.39
C ALA A 407 -9.10 -5.94 -8.08
N GLY A 408 -8.27 -6.78 -7.45
CA GLY A 408 -7.07 -7.32 -8.08
C GLY A 408 -7.38 -8.32 -9.19
N ALA A 409 -6.39 -9.11 -9.61
CA ALA A 409 -6.57 -10.10 -10.68
C ALA A 409 -7.61 -11.16 -10.33
N MET A 410 -7.48 -11.81 -9.17
CA MET A 410 -8.44 -12.84 -8.73
C MET A 410 -9.79 -12.21 -8.40
N GLY A 411 -9.83 -11.06 -7.73
CA GLY A 411 -11.07 -10.32 -7.46
C GLY A 411 -11.87 -10.02 -8.73
N SER A 412 -11.18 -9.53 -9.77
CA SER A 412 -11.79 -9.26 -11.07
C SER A 412 -12.24 -10.54 -11.77
N PHE A 413 -11.43 -11.61 -11.74
CA PHE A 413 -11.81 -12.92 -12.31
C PHE A 413 -13.07 -13.50 -11.66
N PHE A 414 -13.11 -13.58 -10.32
CA PHE A 414 -14.28 -14.10 -9.61
C PHE A 414 -15.51 -13.22 -9.84
N SER A 415 -15.36 -11.90 -9.84
CA SER A 415 -16.47 -10.99 -10.14
C SER A 415 -17.02 -11.21 -11.54
N ALA A 416 -16.15 -11.35 -12.55
CA ALA A 416 -16.52 -11.67 -13.92
C ALA A 416 -17.30 -12.98 -14.01
N LYS A 417 -16.80 -14.06 -13.38
CA LYS A 417 -17.47 -15.37 -13.41
C LYS A 417 -18.82 -15.34 -12.72
N LEU A 418 -18.91 -14.80 -11.50
CA LEU A 418 -20.15 -14.68 -10.74
C LEU A 418 -21.22 -13.85 -11.47
N ALA A 419 -20.80 -12.80 -12.19
CA ALA A 419 -21.73 -11.94 -12.91
C ALA A 419 -22.05 -12.39 -14.35
N SER A 420 -21.27 -13.31 -14.92
CA SER A 420 -21.37 -13.72 -16.34
C SER A 420 -22.73 -14.31 -16.71
N LYS A 421 -23.36 -15.06 -15.80
CA LYS A 421 -24.66 -15.69 -16.02
C LYS A 421 -25.85 -14.90 -15.46
N GLN A 422 -25.61 -13.74 -14.85
CA GLN A 422 -26.63 -12.91 -14.19
C GLN A 422 -27.44 -13.64 -13.10
N ASN A 423 -26.87 -14.71 -12.53
CA ASN A 423 -27.46 -15.46 -11.42
C ASN A 423 -27.12 -14.85 -10.05
N SER A 424 -26.39 -13.74 -10.02
CA SER A 424 -26.00 -13.04 -8.79
C SER A 424 -25.88 -11.54 -9.06
N GLU A 425 -26.27 -10.72 -8.09
CA GLU A 425 -25.95 -9.29 -8.11
C GLU A 425 -24.54 -9.13 -7.55
N VAL A 426 -23.59 -8.73 -8.40
CA VAL A 426 -22.18 -8.66 -8.02
C VAL A 426 -21.73 -7.21 -7.86
N TRP A 427 -21.19 -6.91 -6.68
CA TRP A 427 -20.52 -5.66 -6.36
C TRP A 427 -19.03 -5.86 -6.17
N MET A 428 -18.22 -4.93 -6.65
CA MET A 428 -16.79 -4.86 -6.38
C MET A 428 -16.47 -3.63 -5.53
N VAL A 429 -15.71 -3.82 -4.44
CA VAL A 429 -15.21 -2.72 -3.61
C VAL A 429 -13.69 -2.64 -3.75
N SER A 430 -13.17 -1.49 -4.18
CA SER A 430 -11.74 -1.31 -4.41
C SER A 430 -11.30 0.14 -4.32
N ALA A 431 -10.10 0.37 -3.75
CA ALA A 431 -9.45 1.68 -3.76
C ALA A 431 -8.83 2.07 -5.12
N TRP A 432 -8.79 1.16 -6.10
CA TRP A 432 -8.22 1.43 -7.43
C TRP A 432 -9.21 2.20 -8.31
N LYS A 433 -9.19 3.54 -8.17
CA LYS A 433 -10.11 4.48 -8.86
C LYS A 433 -10.25 4.21 -10.37
N GLU A 434 -9.14 4.12 -11.08
CA GLU A 434 -9.16 3.94 -12.54
C GLU A 434 -9.85 2.62 -12.97
N HIS A 435 -9.65 1.55 -12.20
CA HIS A 435 -10.28 0.25 -12.45
C HIS A 435 -11.79 0.31 -12.18
N VAL A 436 -12.20 0.95 -11.08
CA VAL A 436 -13.62 1.18 -10.74
C VAL A 436 -14.33 2.01 -11.83
N GLU A 437 -13.73 3.13 -12.24
CA GLU A 437 -14.29 4.00 -13.28
C GLU A 437 -14.42 3.27 -14.63
N LYS A 438 -13.43 2.45 -15.00
CA LYS A 438 -13.48 1.66 -16.24
C LYS A 438 -14.55 0.59 -16.20
N ILE A 439 -14.69 -0.13 -15.09
CA ILE A 439 -15.74 -1.14 -14.92
C ILE A 439 -17.13 -0.48 -15.01
N ASN A 440 -17.36 0.62 -14.29
CA ASN A 440 -18.66 1.30 -14.32
C ASN A 440 -18.99 1.90 -15.69
N LYS A 441 -17.99 2.36 -16.44
CA LYS A 441 -18.20 2.96 -17.77
C LYS A 441 -18.43 1.92 -18.86
N ASN A 442 -17.64 0.85 -18.88
CA ASN A 442 -17.54 -0.06 -20.04
C ASN A 442 -17.95 -1.52 -19.73
N GLY A 443 -18.14 -1.86 -18.46
CA GLY A 443 -18.16 -3.25 -17.97
C GLY A 443 -16.75 -3.77 -17.68
N LEU A 444 -16.68 -4.95 -17.05
CA LEU A 444 -15.43 -5.69 -16.86
C LEU A 444 -15.22 -6.64 -18.04
N THR A 445 -14.10 -6.51 -18.73
CA THR A 445 -13.73 -7.42 -19.83
C THR A 445 -12.90 -8.58 -19.30
N LEU A 446 -13.35 -9.82 -19.54
CA LEU A 446 -12.65 -11.06 -19.25
C LEU A 446 -12.17 -11.71 -20.54
N PHE A 447 -10.86 -11.98 -20.64
CA PHE A 447 -10.30 -12.91 -21.63
C PHE A 447 -10.21 -14.30 -21.02
N ASN A 448 -11.00 -15.23 -21.54
CA ASN A 448 -10.92 -16.64 -21.16
C ASN A 448 -9.61 -17.27 -21.64
N ILE A 449 -9.27 -18.46 -21.11
CA ILE A 449 -8.08 -19.23 -21.50
C ILE A 449 -7.98 -19.46 -23.01
N ASN A 450 -9.13 -19.64 -23.68
CA ASN A 450 -9.20 -19.84 -25.12
C ASN A 450 -9.03 -18.55 -25.94
N GLY A 451 -8.72 -17.42 -25.29
CA GLY A 451 -8.59 -16.10 -25.92
C GLY A 451 -9.92 -15.41 -26.22
N GLN A 452 -11.06 -16.05 -25.94
CA GLN A 452 -12.38 -15.46 -26.12
C GLN A 452 -12.62 -14.32 -25.13
N GLN A 453 -13.12 -13.21 -25.65
CA GLN A 453 -13.44 -12.02 -24.88
C GLN A 453 -14.93 -12.03 -24.46
N GLU A 454 -15.17 -11.86 -23.17
CA GLU A 454 -16.49 -11.62 -22.60
C GLU A 454 -16.51 -10.24 -21.95
N ASN A 455 -17.54 -9.42 -22.21
CA ASN A 455 -17.72 -8.12 -21.55
C ASN A 455 -18.92 -8.16 -20.60
N ILE A 456 -18.65 -8.05 -19.31
CA ILE A 456 -19.64 -8.18 -18.24
C ILE A 456 -20.02 -6.79 -17.73
N LYS A 457 -21.19 -6.31 -18.18
CA LYS A 457 -21.73 -4.99 -17.80
C LYS A 457 -22.59 -5.01 -16.52
N SER A 458 -22.93 -6.19 -16.01
CA SER A 458 -23.78 -6.36 -14.83
C SER A 458 -23.05 -6.09 -13.51
N ILE A 459 -21.72 -6.00 -13.51
CA ILE A 459 -20.93 -5.74 -12.30
C ILE A 459 -21.00 -4.26 -11.94
N LYS A 460 -21.31 -3.97 -10.69
CA LYS A 460 -21.20 -2.63 -10.11
C LYS A 460 -19.89 -2.53 -9.34
N ALA A 461 -19.13 -1.46 -9.53
CA ALA A 461 -17.89 -1.22 -8.79
C ALA A 461 -17.96 0.08 -8.00
N THR A 462 -17.37 0.11 -6.81
CA THR A 462 -17.32 1.32 -5.97
C THR A 462 -16.00 1.41 -5.20
N MET A 463 -15.64 2.65 -4.85
CA MET A 463 -14.59 2.95 -3.88
C MET A 463 -15.12 3.03 -2.44
N ASP A 464 -16.43 3.23 -2.26
CA ASP A 464 -17.09 3.31 -0.97
C ASP A 464 -17.99 2.09 -0.76
N GLY A 465 -17.64 1.24 0.21
CA GLY A 465 -18.42 0.05 0.54
C GLY A 465 -19.88 0.38 0.90
N LEU A 466 -20.18 1.57 1.42
CA LEU A 466 -21.55 1.94 1.77
C LEU A 466 -22.51 1.96 0.57
N ASP A 467 -21.99 2.14 -0.66
CA ASP A 467 -22.80 2.03 -1.87
C ASP A 467 -23.41 0.64 -2.04
N VAL A 468 -22.70 -0.40 -1.60
CA VAL A 468 -23.12 -1.80 -1.76
C VAL A 468 -24.38 -2.07 -0.94
N ILE A 469 -24.52 -1.48 0.25
CA ILE A 469 -25.63 -1.79 1.17
C ILE A 469 -26.87 -0.90 1.00
N LYS A 470 -26.83 0.07 0.07
CA LYS A 470 -27.96 1.00 -0.19
C LYS A 470 -29.27 0.28 -0.47
N ASP A 471 -29.21 -0.78 -1.29
CA ASP A 471 -30.37 -1.58 -1.68
C ASP A 471 -30.43 -2.92 -0.93
N GLY A 472 -29.93 -2.95 0.31
CA GLY A 472 -29.90 -4.12 1.18
C GLY A 472 -28.52 -4.76 1.32
N TYR A 473 -28.36 -5.55 2.39
CA TYR A 473 -27.09 -6.20 2.75
C TYR A 473 -26.78 -7.41 1.85
N PRO A 474 -25.51 -7.64 1.49
CA PRO A 474 -25.05 -8.82 0.77
C PRO A 474 -25.26 -10.13 1.56
N ASP A 475 -25.40 -11.23 0.84
CA ASP A 475 -25.48 -12.60 1.35
C ASP A 475 -24.09 -13.25 1.48
N LEU A 476 -23.13 -12.79 0.67
CA LEU A 476 -21.76 -13.30 0.64
C LEU A 476 -20.76 -12.16 0.40
N ALA A 477 -19.72 -12.09 1.24
CA ALA A 477 -18.56 -11.23 1.03
C ALA A 477 -17.32 -12.06 0.69
N LEU A 478 -16.82 -11.94 -0.54
CA LEU A 478 -15.54 -12.54 -0.94
C LEU A 478 -14.39 -11.56 -0.67
N VAL A 479 -13.42 -11.97 0.14
CA VAL A 479 -12.21 -11.19 0.42
C VAL A 479 -11.07 -11.71 -0.46
N LEU A 480 -10.59 -10.86 -1.38
CA LEU A 480 -9.60 -11.20 -2.41
C LEU A 480 -8.47 -10.15 -2.50
N VAL A 481 -8.18 -9.48 -1.38
CA VAL A 481 -7.05 -8.55 -1.25
C VAL A 481 -5.74 -9.31 -1.02
N LYS A 482 -4.59 -8.62 -1.11
CA LYS A 482 -3.31 -9.19 -0.68
C LYS A 482 -3.26 -9.26 0.85
N SER A 483 -2.51 -10.22 1.39
CA SER A 483 -2.48 -10.51 2.84
C SER A 483 -2.14 -9.30 3.74
N HIS A 484 -1.36 -8.33 3.25
CA HIS A 484 -1.04 -7.10 4.02
C HIS A 484 -2.23 -6.13 4.19
N SER A 485 -3.31 -6.30 3.42
CA SER A 485 -4.53 -5.50 3.51
C SER A 485 -5.70 -6.26 4.15
N THR A 486 -5.49 -7.48 4.65
CA THR A 486 -6.54 -8.36 5.16
C THR A 486 -7.36 -7.70 6.27
N ARG A 487 -6.71 -7.09 7.29
CA ARG A 487 -7.42 -6.43 8.39
C ARG A 487 -8.34 -5.31 7.91
N GLN A 488 -7.87 -4.48 6.98
CA GLN A 488 -8.68 -3.39 6.43
C GLN A 488 -9.85 -3.94 5.59
N ALA A 489 -9.62 -4.97 4.78
CA ALA A 489 -10.69 -5.64 4.04
C ALA A 489 -11.70 -6.34 4.96
N ALA A 490 -11.26 -6.90 6.08
CA ALA A 490 -12.13 -7.49 7.10
C ALA A 490 -13.01 -6.45 7.79
N LEU A 491 -12.48 -5.27 8.12
CA LEU A 491 -13.29 -4.14 8.62
C LEU A 491 -14.33 -3.69 7.59
N THR A 492 -13.97 -3.67 6.30
CA THR A 492 -14.94 -3.41 5.23
C THR A 492 -15.98 -4.52 5.14
N ALA A 493 -15.58 -5.79 5.20
CA ALA A 493 -16.50 -6.93 5.19
C ALA A 493 -17.48 -6.87 6.37
N ALA A 494 -17.01 -6.61 7.59
CA ALA A 494 -17.82 -6.49 8.79
C ALA A 494 -18.92 -5.42 8.63
N LYS A 495 -18.56 -4.24 8.11
CA LYS A 495 -19.54 -3.17 7.81
C LYS A 495 -20.56 -3.59 6.77
N LEU A 496 -20.10 -4.27 5.72
CA LEU A 496 -20.93 -4.69 4.60
C LEU A 496 -21.90 -5.80 4.96
N ILE A 497 -21.54 -6.72 5.85
CA ILE A 497 -22.39 -7.85 6.23
C ILE A 497 -23.17 -7.60 7.53
N GLY A 498 -22.84 -6.57 8.30
CA GLY A 498 -23.32 -6.41 9.68
C GLY A 498 -24.84 -6.33 9.85
N GLY A 499 -25.59 -5.93 8.81
CA GLY A 499 -27.06 -5.95 8.83
C GLY A 499 -27.69 -7.24 8.31
N ASN A 500 -26.89 -8.24 7.91
CA ASN A 500 -27.35 -9.57 7.53
C ASN A 500 -26.65 -10.63 8.41
N PRO A 501 -27.30 -11.14 9.47
CA PRO A 501 -26.69 -12.13 10.36
C PRO A 501 -26.43 -13.49 9.68
N ASN A 502 -27.11 -13.76 8.56
CA ASN A 502 -26.93 -14.99 7.78
C ASN A 502 -25.85 -14.86 6.71
N ALA A 503 -25.30 -13.66 6.49
CA ALA A 503 -24.25 -13.45 5.51
C ALA A 503 -22.97 -14.19 5.90
N SER A 504 -22.30 -14.74 4.88
CA SER A 504 -21.03 -15.45 5.05
C SER A 504 -19.88 -14.65 4.45
N VAL A 505 -18.68 -14.82 4.99
CA VAL A 505 -17.44 -14.24 4.47
C VAL A 505 -16.55 -15.36 4.00
N LEU A 506 -16.08 -15.27 2.75
CA LEU A 506 -15.20 -16.26 2.15
C LEU A 506 -13.91 -15.59 1.73
N THR A 507 -12.78 -16.07 2.23
CA THR A 507 -11.46 -15.67 1.71
C THR A 507 -10.90 -16.76 0.80
N LEU A 508 -10.34 -16.36 -0.35
CA LEU A 508 -9.54 -17.23 -1.23
C LEU A 508 -8.10 -16.73 -1.37
N GLN A 509 -7.66 -15.92 -0.40
CA GLN A 509 -6.32 -15.34 -0.37
C GLN A 509 -5.26 -16.43 -0.26
N ASN A 510 -4.08 -16.17 -0.82
CA ASN A 510 -2.94 -17.07 -0.64
C ASN A 510 -2.33 -16.91 0.75
N GLY A 511 -1.69 -17.97 1.22
CA GLY A 511 -1.00 -17.97 2.50
C GLY A 511 -1.89 -18.42 3.66
N VAL A 512 -1.30 -18.45 4.85
CA VAL A 512 -1.94 -18.85 6.12
C VAL A 512 -2.14 -17.61 7.00
N GLY A 513 -3.23 -17.59 7.79
CA GLY A 513 -3.52 -16.53 8.76
C GLY A 513 -4.57 -15.51 8.32
N ASN A 514 -4.99 -15.52 7.05
CA ASN A 514 -5.94 -14.54 6.53
C ASN A 514 -7.36 -14.76 7.06
N ARG A 515 -7.84 -16.01 7.07
CA ARG A 515 -9.17 -16.36 7.61
C ARG A 515 -9.27 -16.00 9.09
N GLU A 516 -8.24 -16.34 9.87
CA GLU A 516 -8.16 -16.07 11.30
C GLU A 516 -8.20 -14.56 11.59
N GLU A 517 -7.46 -13.75 10.83
CA GLU A 517 -7.49 -12.29 10.95
C GLU A 517 -8.87 -11.72 10.59
N ILE A 518 -9.51 -12.24 9.54
CA ILE A 518 -10.87 -11.84 9.14
C ILE A 518 -11.88 -12.19 10.23
N GLU A 519 -11.83 -13.42 10.73
CA GLU A 519 -12.69 -13.91 11.80
C GLU A 519 -12.52 -13.09 13.08
N SER A 520 -11.29 -12.88 13.55
CA SER A 520 -10.99 -12.03 14.71
C SER A 520 -11.56 -10.62 14.53
N THR A 521 -11.32 -10.00 13.36
CA THR A 521 -11.78 -8.64 13.09
C THR A 521 -13.31 -8.54 13.05
N ILE A 522 -14.00 -9.52 12.48
CA ILE A 522 -15.48 -9.56 12.44
C ILE A 522 -16.03 -9.75 13.85
N HIS A 523 -15.46 -10.66 14.64
CA HIS A 523 -15.87 -10.91 16.02
C HIS A 523 -15.59 -9.71 16.94
N GLU A 524 -14.50 -8.97 16.74
CA GLU A 524 -14.20 -7.70 17.43
C GLU A 524 -15.31 -6.64 17.22
N GLN A 525 -16.05 -6.72 16.11
CA GLN A 525 -17.22 -5.85 15.85
C GLN A 525 -18.52 -6.38 16.47
N GLY A 526 -18.47 -7.47 17.25
CA GLY A 526 -19.63 -8.09 17.89
C GLY A 526 -20.50 -8.93 16.95
N LEU A 527 -20.03 -9.19 15.72
CA LEU A 527 -20.71 -10.00 14.73
C LEU A 527 -20.37 -11.49 14.90
N LYS A 528 -21.30 -12.37 14.56
CA LYS A 528 -21.12 -13.84 14.58
C LYS A 528 -21.28 -14.47 13.19
N ASN A 529 -21.03 -13.68 12.15
CA ASN A 529 -21.11 -14.13 10.77
C ASN A 529 -20.09 -15.25 10.50
N ARG A 530 -20.46 -16.18 9.62
CA ARG A 530 -19.61 -17.31 9.24
C ARG A 530 -18.40 -16.84 8.44
N VAL A 531 -17.21 -17.34 8.79
CA VAL A 531 -15.96 -17.03 8.05
C VAL A 531 -15.32 -18.31 7.55
N TRP A 532 -15.25 -18.44 6.22
CA TRP A 532 -14.75 -19.60 5.52
C TRP A 532 -13.45 -19.31 4.79
N GLN A 533 -12.67 -20.38 4.58
CA GLN A 533 -11.47 -20.35 3.77
C GLN A 533 -11.67 -21.23 2.55
N GLY A 534 -11.23 -20.73 1.41
CA GLY A 534 -11.07 -21.55 0.23
C GLY A 534 -9.68 -21.44 -0.37
N VAL A 535 -9.39 -22.41 -1.23
CA VAL A 535 -8.10 -22.58 -1.90
C VAL A 535 -8.38 -22.73 -3.39
N THR A 536 -7.95 -21.76 -4.18
CA THR A 536 -8.14 -21.79 -5.65
C THR A 536 -6.83 -21.98 -6.39
N SER A 537 -6.85 -22.84 -7.41
CA SER A 537 -5.73 -23.04 -8.35
C SER A 537 -5.95 -22.29 -9.67
N ASN A 538 -7.00 -21.46 -9.76
CA ASN A 538 -7.20 -20.59 -10.92
C ASN A 538 -6.13 -19.48 -10.95
N GLY A 539 -5.62 -19.19 -12.15
CA GLY A 539 -4.67 -18.11 -12.38
C GLY A 539 -5.33 -16.96 -13.15
N ALA A 540 -5.10 -15.72 -12.74
CA ALA A 540 -5.55 -14.56 -13.49
C ALA A 540 -4.54 -13.41 -13.42
N ILE A 541 -4.59 -12.51 -14.40
CA ILE A 541 -3.83 -11.26 -14.42
C ILE A 541 -4.76 -10.10 -14.78
N VAL A 542 -4.54 -8.93 -14.17
CA VAL A 542 -5.10 -7.67 -14.69
C VAL A 542 -4.14 -7.16 -15.75
N VAL A 543 -4.61 -7.08 -16.99
CA VAL A 543 -3.81 -6.61 -18.13
C VAL A 543 -3.86 -5.08 -18.18
N ALA A 544 -5.03 -4.50 -17.91
CA ALA A 544 -5.26 -3.07 -17.82
C ALA A 544 -6.50 -2.79 -16.95
N PRO A 545 -6.72 -1.55 -16.49
CA PRO A 545 -7.95 -1.17 -15.80
C PRO A 545 -9.21 -1.57 -16.58
N GLY A 546 -10.10 -2.34 -15.94
CA GLY A 546 -11.31 -2.92 -16.54
C GLY A 546 -11.09 -4.16 -17.42
N LEU A 547 -9.87 -4.71 -17.47
CA LEU A 547 -9.51 -5.83 -18.35
C LEU A 547 -8.68 -6.90 -17.61
N VAL A 548 -9.26 -8.09 -17.48
CA VAL A 548 -8.66 -9.25 -16.79
C VAL A 548 -8.53 -10.44 -17.75
N GLN A 549 -7.46 -11.21 -17.61
CA GLN A 549 -7.21 -12.43 -18.37
C GLN A 549 -7.11 -13.64 -17.44
N HIS A 550 -7.83 -14.71 -17.77
CA HIS A 550 -7.75 -16.02 -17.12
C HIS A 550 -6.56 -16.78 -17.71
N THR A 551 -5.55 -17.05 -16.89
CA THR A 551 -4.25 -17.61 -17.32
C THR A 551 -4.07 -19.08 -16.95
N GLY A 552 -4.96 -19.67 -16.15
CA GLY A 552 -4.86 -21.08 -15.76
C GLY A 552 -6.16 -21.65 -15.20
N HIS A 553 -6.54 -22.83 -15.68
CA HIS A 553 -7.72 -23.55 -15.21
C HIS A 553 -7.35 -24.33 -13.94
N GLY A 554 -8.14 -24.17 -12.88
CA GLY A 554 -7.90 -24.89 -11.64
C GLY A 554 -9.17 -25.10 -10.84
N SER A 555 -9.11 -26.04 -9.91
CA SER A 555 -10.18 -26.28 -8.95
C SER A 555 -10.13 -25.23 -7.84
N THR A 556 -11.29 -24.94 -7.27
CA THR A 556 -11.46 -24.18 -6.04
C THR A 556 -12.00 -25.13 -4.98
N PHE A 557 -11.43 -25.11 -3.79
CA PHE A 557 -11.92 -25.87 -2.65
C PHE A 557 -12.46 -24.89 -1.62
N LEU A 558 -13.62 -25.19 -1.04
CA LEU A 558 -14.22 -24.41 0.05
C LEU A 558 -14.26 -25.27 1.29
N ALA A 559 -13.94 -24.67 2.43
CA ALA A 559 -13.90 -25.38 3.68
C ALA A 559 -14.31 -24.44 4.83
N SER A 560 -15.14 -24.96 5.74
CA SER A 560 -15.50 -24.28 6.98
C SER A 560 -14.65 -24.84 8.11
N PRO A 561 -14.09 -24.00 9.00
CA PRO A 561 -13.40 -24.46 10.19
C PRO A 561 -14.34 -25.17 11.19
N TYR A 562 -15.66 -25.08 11.00
CA TYR A 562 -16.68 -25.65 11.88
C TYR A 562 -17.29 -26.96 11.36
N LEU A 563 -16.85 -27.45 10.18
CA LEU A 563 -17.32 -28.72 9.62
C LEU A 563 -16.19 -29.76 9.61
N GLN A 564 -16.43 -30.90 10.24
CA GLN A 564 -15.56 -32.08 10.15
C GLN A 564 -16.33 -33.23 9.49
N ASN A 565 -15.63 -34.04 8.70
CA ASN A 565 -16.25 -35.03 7.79
C ASN A 565 -17.12 -36.08 8.54
N ASP A 566 -16.76 -36.38 9.79
CA ASP A 566 -17.34 -37.46 10.60
C ASP A 566 -18.02 -36.98 11.90
N ASP A 567 -18.31 -35.69 12.05
CA ASP A 567 -18.99 -35.17 13.25
C ASP A 567 -20.52 -35.07 13.03
N PRO A 568 -21.34 -35.96 13.63
CA PRO A 568 -22.80 -35.88 13.55
C PRO A 568 -23.40 -34.66 14.26
N ASN A 569 -22.62 -33.91 15.06
CA ASN A 569 -23.03 -32.64 15.66
C ASN A 569 -22.68 -31.41 14.81
N SER A 570 -22.08 -31.60 13.63
CA SER A 570 -21.78 -30.48 12.73
C SER A 570 -23.07 -29.76 12.30
N SER A 571 -23.05 -28.42 12.30
CA SER A 571 -24.25 -27.61 12.04
C SER A 571 -24.81 -27.90 10.64
N ILE A 572 -26.07 -28.35 10.60
CA ILE A 572 -26.82 -28.57 9.37
C ILE A 572 -26.92 -27.26 8.58
N GLU A 573 -27.11 -26.13 9.27
CA GLU A 573 -27.21 -24.82 8.64
C GLU A 573 -25.89 -24.38 7.98
N GLU A 574 -24.75 -24.68 8.60
CA GLU A 574 -23.40 -24.41 8.07
C GLU A 574 -23.16 -25.19 6.77
N ARG A 575 -23.48 -26.49 6.78
CA ARG A 575 -23.34 -27.35 5.61
C ARG A 575 -24.20 -26.89 4.44
N GLN A 576 -25.48 -26.58 4.71
CA GLN A 576 -26.40 -26.05 3.72
C GLN A 576 -25.91 -24.72 3.12
N ALA A 577 -25.42 -23.80 3.95
CA ALA A 577 -24.90 -22.52 3.47
C ALA A 577 -23.67 -22.71 2.55
N MET A 578 -22.75 -23.62 2.91
CA MET A 578 -21.61 -23.96 2.06
C MET A 578 -22.02 -24.62 0.74
N GLU A 579 -23.01 -25.52 0.76
CA GLU A 579 -23.54 -26.16 -0.45
C GLU A 579 -24.16 -25.13 -1.41
N ILE A 580 -24.88 -24.14 -0.88
CA ILE A 580 -25.44 -23.04 -1.66
C ILE A 580 -24.32 -22.23 -2.35
N VAL A 581 -23.29 -21.82 -1.59
CA VAL A 581 -22.18 -21.04 -2.16
C VAL A 581 -21.35 -21.87 -3.16
N ASN A 582 -21.17 -23.16 -2.90
CA ASN A 582 -20.56 -24.09 -3.85
C ASN A 582 -21.39 -24.20 -5.14
N GLY A 583 -22.71 -24.27 -5.04
CA GLY A 583 -23.63 -24.24 -6.18
C GLY A 583 -23.48 -22.97 -7.01
N ILE A 584 -23.52 -21.80 -6.37
CA ILE A 584 -23.36 -20.49 -7.02
C ILE A 584 -22.05 -20.40 -7.80
N LEU A 585 -20.93 -20.84 -7.21
CA LEU A 585 -19.62 -20.79 -7.87
C LEU A 585 -19.53 -21.76 -9.06
N ASN A 586 -20.04 -22.99 -8.91
CA ASN A 586 -20.06 -23.97 -10.01
C ASN A 586 -20.98 -23.53 -11.16
N GLU A 587 -22.17 -23.03 -10.85
CA GLU A 587 -23.07 -22.43 -11.84
C GLU A 587 -22.40 -21.28 -12.57
N SER A 588 -21.58 -20.49 -11.89
CA SER A 588 -20.80 -19.38 -12.45
C SER A 588 -19.58 -19.81 -13.27
N GLY A 589 -19.34 -21.12 -13.42
CA GLY A 589 -18.21 -21.67 -14.18
C GLY A 589 -16.89 -21.68 -13.42
N VAL A 590 -16.92 -21.59 -12.09
CA VAL A 590 -15.77 -21.84 -11.22
C VAL A 590 -15.89 -23.27 -10.67
N ASN A 591 -15.07 -24.19 -11.17
CA ASN A 591 -15.05 -25.57 -10.68
C ASN A 591 -14.73 -25.59 -9.17
N THR A 592 -15.74 -25.85 -8.35
CA THR A 592 -15.67 -25.71 -6.90
C THR A 592 -16.10 -26.99 -6.21
N GLN A 593 -15.36 -27.39 -5.18
CA GLN A 593 -15.61 -28.59 -4.38
C GLN A 593 -15.55 -28.25 -2.90
N LEU A 594 -16.28 -29.00 -2.08
CA LEU A 594 -16.16 -28.89 -0.62
C LEU A 594 -14.99 -29.75 -0.14
N SER A 595 -14.22 -29.23 0.81
CA SER A 595 -13.19 -29.97 1.52
C SER A 595 -13.44 -29.85 3.03
N TYR A 596 -13.21 -30.95 3.74
CA TYR A 596 -13.24 -31.00 5.21
C TYR A 596 -11.84 -30.97 5.82
N ASN A 597 -10.79 -30.92 4.97
CA ASN A 597 -9.41 -30.76 5.38
C ASN A 597 -8.92 -29.37 4.94
N VAL A 598 -9.34 -28.33 5.66
CA VAL A 598 -8.99 -26.93 5.35
C VAL A 598 -7.47 -26.76 5.42
N ASP A 599 -6.89 -27.14 6.56
CA ASP A 599 -5.49 -26.88 6.87
C ASP A 599 -4.56 -27.60 5.91
N GLY A 600 -4.85 -28.86 5.59
CA GLY A 600 -4.11 -29.63 4.60
C GLY A 600 -4.09 -28.98 3.23
N MET A 601 -5.23 -28.47 2.77
CA MET A 601 -5.33 -27.80 1.46
C MET A 601 -4.59 -26.47 1.42
N VAL A 602 -4.72 -25.66 2.49
CA VAL A 602 -4.04 -24.36 2.59
C VAL A 602 -2.53 -24.57 2.68
N TRP A 603 -2.07 -25.44 3.60
CA TRP A 603 -0.66 -25.72 3.79
C TRP A 603 -0.03 -26.42 2.59
N GLY A 604 -0.74 -27.35 1.95
CA GLY A 604 -0.29 -27.98 0.71
C GLY A 604 -0.01 -26.96 -0.39
N LYS A 605 -0.88 -25.97 -0.55
CA LYS A 605 -0.66 -24.87 -1.49
C LYS A 605 0.49 -23.95 -1.05
N VAL A 606 0.61 -23.65 0.25
CA VAL A 606 1.71 -22.85 0.79
C VAL A 606 3.06 -23.51 0.53
N ILE A 607 3.21 -24.80 0.79
CA ILE A 607 4.46 -25.55 0.55
C ILE A 607 4.88 -25.47 -0.91
N VAL A 608 3.94 -25.72 -1.84
CA VAL A 608 4.23 -25.65 -3.28
C VAL A 608 4.63 -24.23 -3.69
N ASN A 609 3.86 -23.23 -3.27
CA ASN A 609 4.14 -21.84 -3.59
C ASN A 609 5.43 -21.33 -2.96
N ALA A 610 5.80 -21.82 -1.77
CA ALA A 610 7.04 -21.49 -1.07
C ALA A 610 8.28 -21.91 -1.86
N ALA A 611 8.18 -22.99 -2.63
CA ALA A 611 9.26 -23.44 -3.51
C ALA A 611 9.25 -22.75 -4.89
N ILE A 612 8.08 -22.58 -5.50
CA ILE A 612 7.98 -22.08 -6.89
C ILE A 612 8.08 -20.55 -6.94
N ASN A 613 7.22 -19.85 -6.18
CA ASN A 613 7.02 -18.42 -6.34
C ASN A 613 8.28 -17.59 -6.05
N PRO A 614 8.96 -17.77 -4.90
CA PRO A 614 10.11 -16.95 -4.57
C PRO A 614 11.35 -17.29 -5.41
N LEU A 615 11.55 -18.56 -5.80
CA LEU A 615 12.63 -18.93 -6.71
C LEU A 615 12.43 -18.35 -8.11
N SER A 616 11.21 -18.42 -8.65
CA SER A 616 10.87 -17.75 -9.91
C SER A 616 11.12 -16.24 -9.83
N ALA A 617 10.77 -15.62 -8.69
CA ALA A 617 10.96 -14.19 -8.46
C ALA A 617 12.45 -13.78 -8.38
N VAL A 618 13.24 -14.47 -7.56
CA VAL A 618 14.66 -14.15 -7.33
C VAL A 618 15.51 -14.43 -8.58
N LEU A 619 15.21 -15.50 -9.31
CA LEU A 619 15.96 -15.87 -10.51
C LEU A 619 15.48 -15.14 -11.77
N GLY A 620 14.29 -14.54 -11.75
CA GLY A 620 13.71 -13.87 -12.91
C GLY A 620 13.30 -14.82 -14.04
N VAL A 621 12.86 -16.03 -13.71
CA VAL A 621 12.60 -17.13 -14.67
C VAL A 621 11.16 -17.67 -14.56
N PRO A 622 10.60 -18.23 -15.65
CA PRO A 622 9.30 -18.90 -15.60
C PRO A 622 9.36 -20.22 -14.80
N ASN A 623 8.21 -20.71 -14.35
CA ASN A 623 8.12 -21.89 -13.47
C ASN A 623 8.78 -23.15 -14.08
N GLY A 624 8.68 -23.34 -15.40
CA GLY A 624 9.29 -24.47 -16.10
C GLY A 624 10.83 -24.52 -16.03
N TYR A 625 11.48 -23.38 -15.86
CA TYR A 625 12.94 -23.34 -15.67
C TYR A 625 13.36 -24.02 -14.36
N LEU A 626 12.57 -23.86 -13.30
CA LEU A 626 12.91 -24.35 -11.96
C LEU A 626 13.05 -25.87 -11.91
N VAL A 627 12.24 -26.58 -12.70
CA VAL A 627 12.25 -28.03 -12.80
C VAL A 627 13.22 -28.56 -13.87
N SER A 628 13.62 -27.71 -14.82
CA SER A 628 14.59 -28.04 -15.88
C SER A 628 16.03 -27.84 -15.42
N ASN A 629 16.28 -26.93 -14.46
CA ASN A 629 17.59 -26.66 -13.90
C ASN A 629 17.83 -27.49 -12.63
N GLN A 630 18.90 -28.28 -12.60
CA GLN A 630 19.21 -29.19 -11.48
C GLN A 630 19.43 -28.45 -10.14
N TYR A 631 19.98 -27.24 -10.14
CA TYR A 631 20.22 -26.46 -8.92
C TYR A 631 18.93 -25.90 -8.34
N SER A 632 18.09 -25.30 -9.19
CA SER A 632 16.76 -24.83 -8.81
C SER A 632 15.91 -25.99 -8.29
N LYS A 633 15.96 -27.14 -8.97
CA LYS A 633 15.27 -28.37 -8.58
C LYS A 633 15.68 -28.85 -7.19
N ASN A 634 16.98 -28.89 -6.90
CA ASN A 634 17.50 -29.25 -5.58
C ASN A 634 17.07 -28.26 -4.48
N MET A 635 17.04 -26.97 -4.81
CA MET A 635 16.58 -25.93 -3.87
C MET A 635 15.09 -26.06 -3.58
N MET A 636 14.26 -26.32 -4.60
CA MET A 636 12.82 -26.59 -4.43
C MET A 636 12.60 -27.74 -3.45
N LYS A 637 13.33 -28.85 -3.61
CA LYS A 637 13.23 -30.01 -2.73
C LYS A 637 13.51 -29.64 -1.27
N ARG A 638 14.61 -28.92 -1.00
CA ARG A 638 14.97 -28.48 0.36
C ARG A 638 13.91 -27.58 1.00
N ILE A 639 13.39 -26.60 0.24
CA ILE A 639 12.34 -25.70 0.73
C ILE A 639 11.07 -26.46 1.09
N ILE A 640 10.71 -27.46 0.27
CA ILE A 640 9.55 -28.33 0.50
C ILE A 640 9.78 -29.20 1.74
N ASP A 641 10.96 -29.77 1.89
CA ASP A 641 11.30 -30.64 3.02
C ASP A 641 11.14 -29.93 4.36
N GLU A 642 11.61 -28.68 4.46
CA GLU A 642 11.44 -27.83 5.64
C GLU A 642 9.96 -27.54 5.92
N GLY A 643 9.21 -27.10 4.90
CA GLY A 643 7.78 -26.78 5.05
C GLY A 643 6.93 -27.99 5.42
N MET A 644 7.25 -29.16 4.87
CA MET A 644 6.61 -30.43 5.24
C MET A 644 7.03 -30.88 6.65
N GLY A 645 8.27 -30.61 7.07
CA GLY A 645 8.71 -30.81 8.44
C GLY A 645 7.82 -30.08 9.44
N VAL A 646 7.53 -28.80 9.16
CA VAL A 646 6.58 -28.00 9.96
C VAL A 646 5.18 -28.60 9.96
N CYS A 647 4.67 -29.03 8.80
CA CYS A 647 3.33 -29.64 8.72
C CYS A 647 3.22 -30.95 9.50
N ARG A 648 4.24 -31.81 9.42
CA ARG A 648 4.30 -33.07 10.19
C ARG A 648 4.28 -32.81 11.69
N ALA A 649 5.08 -31.85 12.17
CA ALA A 649 5.11 -31.49 13.58
C ALA A 649 3.78 -30.87 14.08
N LYS A 650 3.04 -30.20 13.19
CA LYS A 650 1.70 -29.67 13.50
C LYS A 650 0.58 -30.70 13.35
N GLY A 651 0.88 -31.92 12.88
CA GLY A 651 -0.13 -32.95 12.61
C GLY A 651 -1.06 -32.63 11.43
N ILE A 652 -0.60 -31.81 10.48
CA ILE A 652 -1.42 -31.38 9.34
C ILE A 652 -1.31 -32.39 8.21
N GLU A 653 -2.43 -32.98 7.81
CA GLU A 653 -2.51 -33.94 6.70
C GLU A 653 -2.55 -33.25 5.33
N LEU A 654 -1.47 -33.40 4.57
CA LEU A 654 -1.33 -32.76 3.26
C LEU A 654 -1.99 -33.59 2.13
N PRO A 655 -2.52 -32.95 1.07
CA PRO A 655 -3.28 -33.63 0.02
C PRO A 655 -2.45 -34.58 -0.86
N PHE A 656 -1.13 -34.48 -0.81
CA PHE A 656 -0.18 -35.33 -1.55
C PHE A 656 0.59 -36.28 -0.63
N GLY A 657 0.15 -36.44 0.62
CA GLY A 657 0.81 -37.29 1.61
C GLY A 657 1.88 -36.56 2.43
N GLN A 658 2.51 -37.31 3.35
CA GLN A 658 3.48 -36.79 4.32
C GLN A 658 4.94 -36.98 3.90
N ASP A 659 5.18 -37.72 2.81
CA ASP A 659 6.50 -37.89 2.25
C ASP A 659 6.93 -36.63 1.48
N SER A 660 8.06 -36.11 1.90
CA SER A 660 8.80 -35.02 1.26
C SER A 660 8.98 -35.22 -0.25
N GLU A 661 9.24 -36.46 -0.68
CA GLU A 661 9.42 -36.77 -2.10
C GLU A 661 8.12 -36.61 -2.89
N ASP A 662 6.97 -36.93 -2.29
CA ASP A 662 5.67 -36.78 -2.95
C ASP A 662 5.24 -35.31 -3.02
N GLY A 663 5.52 -34.53 -1.96
CA GLY A 663 5.36 -33.07 -2.01
C GLY A 663 6.23 -32.42 -3.09
N PHE A 664 7.47 -32.90 -3.24
CA PHE A 664 8.35 -32.44 -4.31
C PHE A 664 7.83 -32.80 -5.71
N LYS A 665 7.43 -34.06 -5.94
CA LYS A 665 6.81 -34.47 -7.21
C LYS A 665 5.57 -33.64 -7.54
N TYR A 666 4.75 -33.35 -6.54
CA TYR A 666 3.56 -32.52 -6.72
C TYR A 666 3.92 -31.08 -7.12
N ALA A 667 4.91 -30.46 -6.46
CA ALA A 667 5.40 -29.14 -6.86
C ALA A 667 6.01 -29.14 -8.27
N GLN A 668 6.73 -30.21 -8.65
CA GLN A 668 7.23 -30.36 -10.02
C GLN A 668 6.09 -30.45 -11.04
N HIS A 669 5.04 -31.21 -10.73
CA HIS A 669 3.86 -31.29 -11.59
C HIS A 669 3.22 -29.91 -11.78
N VAL A 670 3.06 -29.13 -10.70
CA VAL A 670 2.52 -27.76 -10.78
C VAL A 670 3.40 -26.84 -11.64
N ALA A 671 4.73 -26.89 -11.44
CA ALA A 671 5.67 -26.09 -12.23
C ALA A 671 5.66 -26.48 -13.73
N ASN A 672 5.50 -27.77 -14.05
CA ASN A 672 5.35 -28.24 -15.43
C ASN A 672 4.00 -27.86 -16.05
N SER A 673 2.89 -27.98 -15.32
CA SER A 673 1.56 -27.58 -15.79
C SER A 673 1.44 -26.06 -15.99
N THR A 674 2.34 -25.29 -15.37
CA THR A 674 2.46 -23.84 -15.52
C THR A 674 3.78 -23.43 -16.17
N PHE A 675 4.34 -24.26 -17.05
CA PHE A 675 5.71 -24.16 -17.56
C PHE A 675 6.12 -22.75 -18.02
N ASN A 676 5.27 -22.09 -18.82
CA ASN A 676 5.55 -20.76 -19.39
C ASN A 676 5.15 -19.60 -18.48
N ASN A 677 4.52 -19.87 -17.34
CA ASN A 677 4.00 -18.83 -16.46
C ASN A 677 5.11 -18.29 -15.56
N TYR A 678 5.09 -16.96 -15.37
CA TYR A 678 5.83 -16.30 -14.32
C TYR A 678 4.97 -16.22 -13.05
N SER A 679 5.57 -16.52 -11.90
CA SER A 679 4.85 -16.50 -10.63
C SER A 679 4.26 -15.12 -10.33
N SER A 680 3.17 -15.08 -9.56
CA SER A 680 2.59 -13.81 -9.11
C SER A 680 3.59 -12.98 -8.30
N MET A 681 4.46 -13.65 -7.53
CA MET A 681 5.52 -13.00 -6.76
C MET A 681 6.59 -12.38 -7.65
N PHE A 682 6.98 -13.04 -8.75
CA PHE A 682 7.87 -12.42 -9.75
C PHE A 682 7.24 -11.15 -10.31
N GLN A 683 5.96 -11.20 -10.68
CA GLN A 683 5.27 -10.03 -11.23
C GLN A 683 5.19 -8.88 -10.22
N ASP A 684 4.97 -9.19 -8.94
CA ASP A 684 4.98 -8.19 -7.86
C ASP A 684 6.37 -7.57 -7.71
N VAL A 685 7.44 -8.39 -7.65
CA VAL A 685 8.83 -7.92 -7.61
C VAL A 685 9.17 -7.04 -8.82
N ALA A 686 8.84 -7.51 -10.02
CA ALA A 686 9.07 -6.82 -11.29
C ALA A 686 8.36 -5.46 -11.35
N ARG A 687 7.19 -5.33 -10.71
CA ARG A 687 6.42 -4.07 -10.61
C ARG A 687 6.76 -3.23 -9.37
N GLY A 688 7.71 -3.66 -8.54
CA GLY A 688 8.04 -3.00 -7.27
C GLY A 688 6.88 -2.98 -6.27
N GLN A 689 5.98 -3.96 -6.34
CA GLN A 689 4.83 -4.12 -5.46
C GLN A 689 5.18 -5.02 -4.26
N PRO A 690 4.51 -4.85 -3.11
CA PRO A 690 4.64 -5.77 -1.99
C PRO A 690 4.24 -7.20 -2.38
N THR A 691 5.08 -8.16 -2.01
CA THR A 691 4.84 -9.59 -2.26
C THR A 691 4.11 -10.24 -1.09
N GLU A 692 3.58 -11.45 -1.31
CA GLU A 692 2.97 -12.28 -0.26
C GLU A 692 4.00 -13.17 0.45
N ILE A 693 5.29 -12.86 0.36
CA ILE A 693 6.36 -13.74 0.88
C ILE A 693 6.21 -14.07 2.37
N ASN A 694 5.78 -13.09 3.17
CA ASN A 694 5.58 -13.27 4.61
C ASN A 694 4.42 -14.23 4.92
N SER A 695 3.40 -14.28 4.06
CA SER A 695 2.23 -15.16 4.22
C SER A 695 2.45 -16.55 3.63
N ILE A 696 3.55 -16.76 2.90
CA ILE A 696 3.95 -18.03 2.30
C ILE A 696 5.15 -18.59 3.07
N ASN A 697 6.37 -18.16 2.74
CA ASN A 697 7.59 -18.63 3.41
C ASN A 697 7.69 -18.11 4.84
N GLY A 698 7.23 -16.87 5.11
CA GLY A 698 7.30 -16.29 6.46
C GLY A 698 6.47 -17.06 7.49
N VAL A 699 5.36 -17.69 7.09
CA VAL A 699 4.59 -18.56 8.00
C VAL A 699 5.36 -19.85 8.29
N ILE A 700 5.97 -20.46 7.28
CA ILE A 700 6.83 -21.65 7.47
C ILE A 700 7.97 -21.32 8.44
N VAL A 701 8.64 -20.17 8.26
CA VAL A 701 9.73 -19.72 9.13
C VAL A 701 9.23 -19.51 10.55
N LYS A 702 8.14 -18.74 10.74
CA LYS A 702 7.57 -18.44 12.05
C LYS A 702 7.15 -19.70 12.80
N GLU A 703 6.49 -20.65 12.13
CA GLU A 703 6.04 -21.88 12.77
C GLU A 703 7.19 -22.87 12.98
N GLY A 704 8.18 -22.91 12.09
CA GLY A 704 9.40 -23.69 12.28
C GLY A 704 10.21 -23.22 13.48
N GLU A 705 10.41 -21.91 13.64
CA GLU A 705 11.11 -21.33 14.80
C GLU A 705 10.38 -21.61 16.12
N LYS A 706 9.04 -21.63 16.13
CA LYS A 706 8.26 -22.01 17.32
C LYS A 706 8.37 -23.48 17.69
N LEU A 707 8.54 -24.34 16.70
CA LEU A 707 8.59 -25.81 16.85
C LEU A 707 10.02 -26.35 16.90
N ASP A 708 11.03 -25.47 16.89
CA ASP A 708 12.45 -25.83 16.83
C ASP A 708 12.81 -26.71 15.61
N ILE A 709 12.24 -26.38 14.45
CA ILE A 709 12.47 -27.06 13.17
C ILE A 709 13.36 -26.18 12.30
N GLY A 710 14.44 -26.74 11.76
CA GLY A 710 15.31 -26.06 10.79
C GLY A 710 14.54 -25.64 9.54
N VAL A 711 14.53 -24.33 9.29
CA VAL A 711 13.80 -23.66 8.18
C VAL A 711 14.69 -22.64 7.46
N GLU A 712 15.99 -22.91 7.42
CA GLU A 712 17.02 -21.98 6.94
C GLU A 712 16.86 -21.64 5.46
N ASN A 713 16.45 -22.59 4.61
CA ASN A 713 16.25 -22.34 3.18
C ASN A 713 15.02 -21.46 2.95
N ASN A 714 13.92 -21.70 3.68
CA ASN A 714 12.74 -20.83 3.66
C ASN A 714 13.06 -19.42 4.17
N LYS A 715 13.86 -19.30 5.23
CA LYS A 715 14.31 -18.00 5.78
C LYS A 715 15.18 -17.25 4.78
N MET A 716 16.17 -17.93 4.19
CA MET A 716 17.07 -17.33 3.22
C MET A 716 16.32 -16.84 1.98
N ILE A 717 15.44 -17.66 1.39
CA ILE A 717 14.71 -17.25 0.19
C ILE A 717 13.70 -16.13 0.49
N MET A 718 13.12 -16.11 1.69
CA MET A 718 12.29 -15.00 2.16
C MET A 718 13.08 -13.68 2.15
N GLU A 719 14.26 -13.65 2.78
CA GLU A 719 15.13 -12.48 2.82
C GLU A 719 15.57 -12.02 1.42
N MET A 720 15.86 -12.96 0.53
CA MET A 720 16.19 -12.65 -0.87
C MET A 720 15.03 -11.94 -1.58
N VAL A 721 13.80 -12.45 -1.46
CA VAL A 721 12.63 -11.79 -2.07
C VAL A 721 12.37 -10.42 -1.46
N LEU A 722 12.44 -10.28 -0.13
CA LEU A 722 12.29 -8.98 0.53
C LEU A 722 13.34 -7.97 0.05
N SER A 723 14.57 -8.44 -0.20
CA SER A 723 15.65 -7.65 -0.78
C SER A 723 15.44 -7.30 -2.26
N CYS A 724 14.74 -8.15 -3.02
CA CYS A 724 14.33 -7.83 -4.39
C CYS A 724 13.21 -6.78 -4.41
N SER A 725 12.21 -6.91 -3.53
CA SER A 725 11.08 -5.97 -3.43
C SER A 725 11.47 -4.57 -2.94
N SER A 726 12.57 -4.45 -2.18
CA SER A 726 13.10 -3.15 -1.74
C SER A 726 13.87 -2.40 -2.85
N LYS A 727 14.32 -3.11 -3.90
CA LYS A 727 14.98 -2.54 -5.08
C LYS A 727 13.95 -2.17 -6.15
N LYS A 728 13.23 -1.06 -5.95
CA LYS A 728 12.06 -0.68 -6.76
C LYS A 728 12.27 -0.42 -8.27
N LYS A 729 13.47 -0.56 -8.88
CA LYS A 729 13.68 -0.28 -10.32
C LYS A 729 14.71 -1.09 -11.12
N ASP A 730 15.51 -1.96 -10.51
CA ASP A 730 16.64 -2.58 -11.24
C ASP A 730 16.38 -4.01 -11.77
N PHE A 731 15.17 -4.57 -11.60
CA PHE A 731 14.95 -6.01 -11.86
C PHE A 731 14.65 -6.39 -13.33
N ILE A 732 14.39 -5.41 -14.22
CA ILE A 732 14.04 -5.66 -15.65
C ILE A 732 15.02 -4.96 -16.61
N LYS A 733 16.12 -4.39 -16.11
CA LYS A 733 17.27 -4.00 -16.94
C LYS A 733 18.37 -5.02 -16.78
#